data_AF-A0A937MR49-F1
#
_entry.id   AF-A0A937MR49-F1
#
_cell.length_a   1.000
_cell.length_b   1.000
_cell.length_c   1.000
_cell.angle_alpha   90.00
_cell.angle_beta   90.00
_cell.angle_gamma   90.00
#
_symmetry.space_group_name_H-M   'P 1'
#
loop_
_entity.id
_entity.type
_entity.pdbx_description
1 polymer ?
#
loop_
_entity_poly.entity_id
_entity_poly.type
_entity_poly.pdbx_seq_one_letter_code
_entity_poly.pdbx_strand_id
1 'polypeptide(L)'
;MSTVNFILNGKPVAAKAGDTILDVAKAEGYFIPTFCHNEKLEPFASCFVCAVEVEGRRTLVPSCATTVGEGMVVNTENERVKKARKVCVELLLSDHTGDCLGPCMTSCPAGIDIPGFVSHIANGDDQAALELIMNNMPLAGCLGRVCTRPCETACRRQLVEEPIAICQLKRFPADQAVSKGWKNVPGKLPSIGKRVAVVGAGPSGLSAAYYLQMLGVDCTVFDAHENPGGMIRYGIPSYRLPRDIIDGEAEVIKELGAEFRFNTKLGTDVTLDQLREEYDAVFLGLGAQSASSMRTPGEELPGVQSGIEFLGKVSRDETLPIGNEVIVVGGGNTAIDAARTALRLGAEKVSILYRRAREQMPAWDEEIDAALDEGVILETLAAPVKVEPAGERLALTCVRMELGAPDDSGRRRPVPVEGSEFTVEVDDIIAAIGQNVDASMAPGLELTSWRSIQADEQTGQTSVDGVFAGGDCVSGADIAVTAVGAGRRAAFSIKQYLYGEPVVGDKSMYNHSMGELNEIAEAVIEPFKKEARRPMPHLDAKARAKTFEEVETGFTEEMARAEAARCMECGCRDAHECALRDYATAFDVEPSRFAGSHRNFRRDDSHAVLVYEEHKCIQCGSCVRACDELFDSPCMGFVGRGFEARVKPALDRAMVLIADEQLPQLAEFCPVGALTLKTDLVATLKPGEFQKEEG
;
A
#
# COMPACT_ATOMS: atom_id res chain seq x y z
N MET A 1 -26.86 -47.83 -15.42
CA MET A 1 -27.28 -46.44 -15.11
C MET A 1 -27.70 -45.81 -16.42
N SER A 2 -28.88 -45.20 -16.48
CA SER A 2 -29.36 -44.51 -17.69
C SER A 2 -28.57 -43.22 -17.90
N THR A 3 -28.07 -42.99 -19.10
CA THR A 3 -27.45 -41.72 -19.51
C THR A 3 -28.56 -40.74 -19.89
N VAL A 4 -28.40 -39.47 -19.53
CA VAL A 4 -29.26 -38.37 -19.98
C VAL A 4 -28.47 -37.39 -20.83
N ASN A 5 -29.08 -36.89 -21.90
CA ASN A 5 -28.50 -35.87 -22.77
C ASN A 5 -29.20 -34.54 -22.53
N PHE A 6 -28.43 -33.48 -22.38
CA PHE A 6 -28.94 -32.13 -22.15
C PHE A 6 -27.97 -31.09 -22.73
N ILE A 7 -28.36 -29.82 -22.71
CA ILE A 7 -27.54 -28.70 -23.20
C ILE A 7 -27.06 -27.89 -22.00
N LEU A 8 -25.74 -27.69 -21.88
CA LEU A 8 -25.11 -26.82 -20.89
C LEU A 8 -24.37 -25.69 -21.60
N ASN A 9 -24.76 -24.44 -21.36
CA ASN A 9 -24.15 -23.26 -21.99
C ASN A 9 -24.03 -23.38 -23.53
N GLY A 10 -25.07 -23.95 -24.16
CA GLY A 10 -25.12 -24.18 -25.60
C GLY A 10 -24.38 -25.42 -26.10
N LYS A 11 -23.67 -26.16 -25.23
CA LYS A 11 -22.97 -27.41 -25.58
C LYS A 11 -23.81 -28.64 -25.21
N PRO A 12 -23.95 -29.64 -26.10
CA PRO A 12 -24.52 -30.93 -25.74
C PRO A 12 -23.62 -31.68 -24.76
N VAL A 13 -24.19 -32.16 -23.66
CA VAL A 13 -23.49 -32.91 -22.60
C VAL A 13 -24.27 -34.18 -22.27
N ALA A 14 -23.54 -35.28 -22.03
CA ALA A 14 -24.10 -36.55 -21.58
C ALA A 14 -23.67 -36.83 -20.14
N ALA A 15 -24.62 -37.10 -19.26
CA ALA A 15 -24.37 -37.31 -17.83
C ALA A 15 -25.15 -38.52 -17.30
N LYS A 16 -24.82 -39.01 -16.10
CA LYS A 16 -25.57 -40.11 -15.49
C LYS A 16 -26.87 -39.56 -14.91
N ALA A 17 -27.97 -40.28 -15.10
CA ALA A 17 -29.23 -39.93 -14.45
C ALA A 17 -29.05 -39.94 -12.93
N GLY A 18 -29.37 -38.81 -12.29
CA GLY A 18 -29.17 -38.59 -10.86
C GLY A 18 -28.03 -37.64 -10.52
N ASP A 19 -27.09 -37.40 -11.44
CA ASP A 19 -26.04 -36.38 -11.23
C ASP A 19 -26.69 -34.99 -11.10
N THR A 20 -26.12 -34.14 -10.24
CA THR A 20 -26.58 -32.76 -10.11
C THR A 20 -26.05 -31.89 -11.24
N ILE A 21 -26.72 -30.78 -11.55
CA ILE A 21 -26.22 -29.81 -12.53
C ILE A 21 -24.83 -29.32 -12.13
N LEU A 22 -24.56 -29.14 -10.82
CA LEU A 22 -23.26 -28.71 -10.32
C LEU A 22 -22.16 -29.70 -10.65
N ASP A 23 -22.37 -30.99 -10.35
CA ASP A 23 -21.36 -32.04 -10.56
C ASP A 23 -21.02 -32.18 -12.04
N VAL A 24 -22.05 -32.14 -12.90
CA VAL A 24 -21.87 -32.23 -14.34
C VAL A 24 -21.18 -30.98 -14.88
N ALA A 25 -21.57 -29.78 -14.44
CA ALA A 25 -20.92 -28.54 -14.87
C ALA A 25 -19.43 -28.53 -14.50
N LYS A 26 -19.09 -28.97 -13.27
CA LYS A 26 -17.70 -29.12 -12.82
C LYS A 26 -16.92 -30.11 -13.68
N ALA A 27 -17.51 -31.27 -14.00
CA ALA A 27 -16.88 -32.28 -14.87
C ALA A 27 -16.61 -31.76 -16.29
N GLU A 28 -17.45 -30.84 -16.79
CA GLU A 28 -17.31 -30.19 -18.10
C GLU A 28 -16.43 -28.92 -18.07
N GLY A 29 -15.80 -28.62 -16.93
CA GLY A 29 -14.90 -27.46 -16.78
C GLY A 29 -15.61 -26.12 -16.57
N TYR A 30 -16.90 -26.12 -16.23
CA TYR A 30 -17.63 -24.91 -15.86
C TYR A 30 -17.59 -24.68 -14.35
N PHE A 31 -17.17 -23.47 -13.96
CA PHE A 31 -17.18 -23.04 -12.57
C PHE A 31 -18.57 -22.53 -12.16
N ILE A 32 -19.14 -23.09 -11.09
CA ILE A 32 -20.35 -22.57 -10.45
C ILE A 32 -20.03 -22.33 -8.97
N PRO A 33 -20.15 -21.09 -8.47
CA PRO A 33 -19.77 -20.75 -7.09
C PRO A 33 -20.71 -21.38 -6.05
N THR A 34 -20.15 -21.79 -4.91
CA THR A 34 -20.89 -22.38 -3.79
C THR A 34 -20.26 -22.04 -2.44
N PHE A 35 -21.07 -21.75 -1.43
CA PHE A 35 -20.61 -21.66 -0.03
C PHE A 35 -20.98 -22.87 0.83
N CYS A 36 -22.21 -23.37 0.67
CA CYS A 36 -22.79 -24.39 1.54
C CYS A 36 -22.66 -25.82 0.99
N HIS A 37 -21.98 -25.99 -0.14
CA HIS A 37 -21.75 -27.28 -0.78
C HIS A 37 -20.33 -27.74 -0.48
N ASN A 38 -20.19 -29.02 -0.15
CA ASN A 38 -18.93 -29.72 0.04
C ASN A 38 -19.16 -31.15 -0.46
N GLU A 39 -18.19 -31.74 -1.15
CA GLU A 39 -18.34 -33.09 -1.75
C GLU A 39 -18.58 -34.20 -0.71
N LYS A 40 -18.19 -33.96 0.55
CA LYS A 40 -18.41 -34.89 1.67
C LYS A 40 -19.80 -34.75 2.30
N LEU A 41 -20.58 -33.73 1.93
CA LEU A 41 -21.87 -33.42 2.55
C LEU A 41 -23.01 -33.55 1.53
N GLU A 42 -24.20 -33.89 2.01
CA GLU A 42 -25.40 -33.93 1.16
C GLU A 42 -25.73 -32.55 0.52
N PRO A 43 -26.54 -32.46 -0.54
CA PRO A 43 -26.99 -31.18 -1.07
C PRO A 43 -27.86 -30.36 -0.08
N PHE A 44 -27.50 -29.10 0.16
CA PHE A 44 -28.25 -28.20 1.07
C PHE A 44 -28.96 -27.02 0.40
N ALA A 45 -28.39 -26.47 -0.68
CA ALA A 45 -28.95 -25.37 -1.47
C ALA A 45 -29.30 -24.06 -0.69
N SER A 46 -28.75 -23.85 0.52
CA SER A 46 -29.10 -22.70 1.38
C SER A 46 -28.56 -21.36 0.87
N CYS A 47 -27.32 -21.32 0.39
CA CYS A 47 -26.69 -20.05 -0.02
C CYS A 47 -27.24 -19.50 -1.34
N PHE A 48 -27.81 -20.35 -2.18
CA PHE A 48 -28.35 -20.04 -3.52
C PHE A 48 -27.39 -19.38 -4.52
N VAL A 49 -26.11 -19.19 -4.16
CA VAL A 49 -25.06 -18.66 -5.04
C VAL A 49 -24.79 -19.60 -6.24
N CYS A 50 -25.12 -20.88 -6.12
CA CYS A 50 -25.09 -21.85 -7.21
C CYS A 50 -26.28 -21.76 -8.18
N ALA A 51 -27.01 -20.64 -8.18
CA ALA A 51 -28.15 -20.44 -9.06
C ALA A 51 -27.76 -20.61 -10.54
N VAL A 52 -28.62 -21.30 -11.28
CA VAL A 52 -28.55 -21.48 -12.73
C VAL A 52 -29.93 -21.30 -13.36
N GLU A 53 -29.95 -20.96 -14.64
CA GLU A 53 -31.18 -20.92 -15.41
C GLU A 53 -31.43 -22.25 -16.10
N VAL A 54 -32.67 -22.73 -16.04
CA VAL A 54 -33.15 -23.87 -16.82
C VAL A 54 -34.28 -23.40 -17.71
N GLU A 55 -34.16 -23.59 -19.02
CA GLU A 55 -35.17 -23.14 -19.98
C GLU A 55 -36.54 -23.76 -19.67
N GLY A 56 -37.60 -22.95 -19.84
CA GLY A 56 -38.96 -23.35 -19.50
C GLY A 56 -39.31 -23.25 -18.00
N ARG A 57 -38.33 -23.01 -17.10
CA ARG A 57 -38.60 -22.72 -15.68
C ARG A 57 -38.72 -21.21 -15.45
N ARG A 58 -39.71 -20.82 -14.64
CA ARG A 58 -39.93 -19.40 -14.29
C ARG A 58 -38.84 -18.86 -13.36
N THR A 59 -38.33 -19.68 -12.43
CA THR A 59 -37.34 -19.29 -11.42
C THR A 59 -36.00 -19.93 -11.70
N LEU A 60 -34.93 -19.28 -11.25
CA LEU A 60 -33.62 -19.93 -11.17
C LEU A 60 -33.68 -21.10 -10.18
N VAL A 61 -32.79 -22.06 -10.36
CA VAL A 61 -32.72 -23.28 -9.55
C VAL A 61 -31.32 -23.45 -8.98
N PRO A 62 -31.17 -24.06 -7.79
CA PRO A 62 -29.85 -24.34 -7.24
C PRO A 62 -29.22 -25.52 -7.99
N SER A 63 -28.06 -25.31 -8.63
CA SER A 63 -27.41 -26.38 -9.40
C SER A 63 -26.97 -27.56 -8.53
N CYS A 64 -26.63 -27.31 -7.26
CA CYS A 64 -26.13 -28.31 -6.33
C CYS A 64 -27.18 -29.34 -5.87
N ALA A 65 -28.47 -29.05 -6.06
CA ALA A 65 -29.57 -29.94 -5.64
C ALA A 65 -30.54 -30.28 -6.78
N THR A 66 -30.32 -29.72 -7.97
CA THR A 66 -31.14 -30.01 -9.15
C THR A 66 -30.45 -31.07 -9.99
N THR A 67 -31.11 -32.20 -10.22
CA THR A 67 -30.58 -33.26 -11.09
C THR A 67 -30.77 -32.94 -12.57
N VAL A 68 -29.82 -33.40 -13.39
CA VAL A 68 -29.94 -33.29 -14.86
C VAL A 68 -31.02 -34.22 -15.41
N GLY A 69 -31.70 -33.81 -16.47
CA GLY A 69 -32.76 -34.57 -17.12
C GLY A 69 -32.68 -34.48 -18.65
N GLU A 70 -33.26 -35.46 -19.33
CA GLU A 70 -33.24 -35.54 -20.80
C GLU A 70 -33.85 -34.28 -21.44
N GLY A 71 -33.15 -33.71 -22.41
CA GLY A 71 -33.57 -32.52 -23.14
C GLY A 71 -33.54 -31.22 -22.34
N MET A 72 -32.99 -31.22 -21.12
CA MET A 72 -32.84 -30.00 -20.33
C MET A 72 -31.91 -29.00 -21.04
N VAL A 73 -32.18 -27.70 -20.90
CA VAL A 73 -31.28 -26.63 -21.37
C VAL A 73 -30.91 -25.76 -20.19
N VAL A 74 -29.63 -25.73 -19.85
CA VAL A 74 -29.07 -25.08 -18.66
C VAL A 74 -28.13 -23.96 -19.09
N ASN A 75 -28.27 -22.80 -18.47
CA ASN A 75 -27.36 -21.68 -18.62
C ASN A 75 -26.80 -21.24 -17.26
N THR A 76 -25.48 -21.14 -17.15
CA THR A 76 -24.77 -20.76 -15.92
C THR A 76 -24.20 -19.35 -15.94
N GLU A 77 -24.14 -18.71 -17.11
CA GLU A 77 -23.33 -17.50 -17.35
C GLU A 77 -24.10 -16.28 -17.86
N ASN A 78 -25.40 -16.41 -18.12
CA ASN A 78 -26.15 -15.26 -18.61
C ASN A 78 -26.34 -14.16 -17.54
N GLU A 79 -26.70 -12.96 -18.00
CA GLU A 79 -26.86 -11.77 -17.16
C GLU A 79 -27.87 -11.97 -16.01
N ARG A 80 -28.91 -12.79 -16.23
CA ARG A 80 -29.90 -13.10 -15.20
C ARG A 80 -29.26 -13.91 -14.07
N VAL A 81 -28.44 -14.91 -14.40
CA VAL A 81 -27.72 -15.73 -13.43
C VAL A 81 -26.68 -14.89 -12.70
N LYS A 82 -25.84 -14.14 -13.41
CA LYS A 82 -24.82 -13.26 -12.81
C LYS A 82 -25.43 -12.26 -11.84
N LYS A 83 -26.52 -11.59 -12.22
CA LYS A 83 -27.23 -10.64 -11.37
C LYS A 83 -27.81 -11.29 -10.11
N ALA A 84 -28.34 -12.51 -10.22
CA ALA A 84 -28.84 -13.23 -9.07
C ALA A 84 -27.71 -13.62 -8.10
N ARG A 85 -26.56 -14.09 -8.61
CA ARG A 85 -25.37 -14.40 -7.81
C ARG A 85 -24.82 -13.16 -7.11
N LYS A 86 -24.68 -12.03 -7.82
CA LYS A 86 -24.29 -10.72 -7.25
C LYS A 86 -25.19 -10.36 -6.07
N VAL A 87 -26.51 -10.43 -6.25
CA VAL A 87 -27.48 -10.14 -5.17
C VAL A 87 -27.33 -11.08 -3.98
N CYS A 88 -27.13 -12.38 -4.19
CA CYS A 88 -26.90 -13.33 -3.10
C CYS A 88 -25.64 -12.97 -2.28
N VAL A 89 -24.54 -12.63 -2.94
CA VAL A 89 -23.29 -12.25 -2.27
C VAL A 89 -23.43 -10.91 -1.55
N GLU A 90 -24.06 -9.90 -2.15
CA GLU A 90 -24.33 -8.61 -1.52
C GLU A 90 -25.21 -8.74 -0.26
N LEU A 91 -26.19 -9.65 -0.27
CA LEU A 91 -27.00 -9.93 0.92
C LEU A 91 -26.17 -10.57 2.04
N LEU A 92 -25.27 -11.51 1.72
CA LEU A 92 -24.36 -12.10 2.70
C LEU A 92 -23.36 -11.09 3.26
N LEU A 93 -22.97 -10.09 2.46
CA LEU A 93 -22.07 -9.01 2.90
C LEU A 93 -22.78 -7.95 3.74
N SER A 94 -24.10 -7.81 3.61
CA SER A 94 -24.86 -6.73 4.27
C SER A 94 -24.80 -6.76 5.80
N ASP A 95 -24.57 -7.93 6.40
CA ASP A 95 -24.41 -8.11 7.84
C ASP A 95 -23.05 -8.74 8.24
N HIS A 96 -22.17 -8.99 7.26
CA HIS A 96 -20.80 -9.44 7.51
C HIS A 96 -20.00 -8.30 8.15
N THR A 97 -19.15 -8.65 9.11
CA THR A 97 -18.24 -7.71 9.78
C THR A 97 -16.87 -8.36 9.90
N GLY A 98 -15.81 -7.61 9.60
CA GLY A 98 -14.42 -8.08 9.72
C GLY A 98 -13.51 -7.36 8.75
N ASP A 99 -12.21 -7.31 9.04
CA ASP A 99 -11.24 -6.87 8.05
C ASP A 99 -10.77 -8.07 7.23
N CYS A 100 -10.82 -7.96 5.90
CA CYS A 100 -10.12 -8.93 5.05
C CYS A 100 -8.61 -8.79 5.26
N LEU A 101 -8.08 -7.57 5.13
CA LEU A 101 -6.68 -7.23 5.29
C LEU A 101 -6.52 -6.21 6.41
N GLY A 102 -5.40 -6.25 7.13
CA GLY A 102 -5.16 -5.29 8.21
C GLY A 102 -5.17 -3.84 7.68
N PRO A 103 -5.68 -2.87 8.46
CA PRO A 103 -5.82 -1.48 8.00
C PRO A 103 -4.48 -0.82 7.67
N CYS A 104 -3.39 -1.29 8.27
CA CYS A 104 -2.04 -0.87 7.93
C CYS A 104 -1.60 -1.30 6.52
N MET A 105 -2.09 -2.44 6.02
CA MET A 105 -1.82 -2.95 4.67
C MET A 105 -2.62 -2.17 3.62
N THR A 106 -3.93 -1.96 3.86
CA THR A 106 -4.81 -1.24 2.92
C THR A 106 -4.48 0.25 2.81
N SER A 107 -3.95 0.86 3.88
CA SER A 107 -3.48 2.25 3.89
C SER A 107 -2.05 2.44 3.35
N CYS A 108 -1.28 1.36 3.14
CA CYS A 108 0.04 1.49 2.56
C CYS A 108 -0.06 1.65 1.04
N PRO A 109 0.46 2.75 0.45
CA PRO A 109 0.38 2.95 -1.01
C PRO A 109 1.12 1.90 -1.85
N ALA A 110 2.11 1.22 -1.27
CA ALA A 110 2.79 0.09 -1.90
C ALA A 110 2.06 -1.25 -1.69
N GLY A 111 1.07 -1.30 -0.78
CA GLY A 111 0.31 -2.50 -0.47
C GLY A 111 1.14 -3.62 0.15
N ILE A 112 2.11 -3.30 1.00
CA ILE A 112 3.01 -4.28 1.63
C ILE A 112 2.31 -5.07 2.75
N ASP A 113 2.73 -6.31 2.96
CA ASP A 113 2.16 -7.18 3.99
C ASP A 113 2.74 -6.94 5.38
N ILE A 114 2.19 -5.92 6.05
CA ILE A 114 2.64 -5.52 7.38
C ILE A 114 2.39 -6.58 8.45
N PRO A 115 1.16 -7.13 8.62
CA PRO A 115 0.94 -8.17 9.62
C PRO A 115 1.88 -9.38 9.41
N GLY A 116 2.08 -9.78 8.16
CA GLY A 116 2.95 -10.91 7.81
C GLY A 116 4.41 -10.67 8.16
N PHE A 117 5.04 -9.58 7.68
CA PHE A 117 6.47 -9.37 7.96
C PHE A 117 6.71 -9.07 9.44
N VAL A 118 5.76 -8.42 10.12
CA VAL A 118 5.85 -8.19 11.58
C VAL A 118 5.78 -9.51 12.33
N SER A 119 4.92 -10.45 11.90
CA SER A 119 4.87 -11.79 12.49
C SER A 119 6.18 -12.57 12.27
N HIS A 120 6.75 -12.52 11.07
CA HIS A 120 8.06 -13.12 10.80
C HIS A 120 9.16 -12.55 11.70
N ILE A 121 9.20 -11.22 11.89
CA ILE A 121 10.14 -10.58 12.82
C ILE A 121 9.88 -11.05 14.26
N ALA A 122 8.63 -11.12 14.72
CA ALA A 122 8.33 -11.59 16.07
C ALA A 122 8.82 -13.04 16.31
N ASN A 123 8.76 -13.88 15.26
CA ASN A 123 9.19 -15.27 15.29
C ASN A 123 10.69 -15.50 15.01
N GLY A 124 11.46 -14.44 14.72
CA GLY A 124 12.89 -14.53 14.46
C GLY A 124 13.27 -14.88 13.02
N ASP A 125 12.33 -14.85 12.08
CA ASP A 125 12.56 -15.15 10.66
C ASP A 125 12.72 -13.86 9.84
N ASP A 126 13.85 -13.18 10.04
CA ASP A 126 14.11 -11.87 9.42
C ASP A 126 14.28 -11.94 7.90
N GLN A 127 14.71 -13.09 7.39
CA GLN A 127 14.86 -13.30 5.96
C GLN A 127 13.48 -13.37 5.29
N ALA A 128 12.56 -14.18 5.82
CA ALA A 128 11.20 -14.25 5.29
C ALA A 128 10.47 -12.90 5.43
N ALA A 129 10.73 -12.15 6.52
CA ALA A 129 10.21 -10.80 6.66
C ALA A 129 10.68 -9.87 5.52
N LEU A 130 11.98 -9.89 5.19
CA LEU A 130 12.52 -9.08 4.10
C LEU A 130 11.97 -9.49 2.74
N GLU A 131 11.95 -10.78 2.43
CA GLU A 131 11.39 -11.32 1.18
C GLU A 131 9.93 -10.89 1.01
N LEU A 132 9.15 -10.95 2.09
CA LEU A 132 7.75 -10.54 2.10
C LEU A 132 7.57 -9.03 1.87
N ILE A 133 8.45 -8.19 2.42
CA ILE A 133 8.45 -6.74 2.15
C ILE A 133 8.78 -6.48 0.66
N MET A 134 9.82 -7.16 0.14
CA MET A 134 10.33 -6.95 -1.21
C MET A 134 9.34 -7.37 -2.31
N ASN A 135 8.40 -8.28 -2.02
CA ASN A 135 7.32 -8.64 -2.94
C ASN A 135 6.52 -7.43 -3.46
N ASN A 136 6.35 -6.41 -2.61
CA ASN A 136 5.52 -5.24 -2.92
C ASN A 136 6.30 -3.92 -2.85
N MET A 137 7.53 -3.93 -2.32
CA MET A 137 8.36 -2.72 -2.19
C MET A 137 9.86 -3.05 -2.27
N PRO A 138 10.51 -2.84 -3.42
CA PRO A 138 11.93 -3.16 -3.62
C PRO A 138 12.91 -2.22 -2.91
N LEU A 139 12.40 -1.16 -2.27
CA LEU A 139 13.19 -0.13 -1.57
C LEU A 139 12.99 -0.22 -0.04
N ALA A 140 13.11 -1.43 0.50
CA ALA A 140 12.86 -1.74 1.91
C ALA A 140 13.79 -0.96 2.87
N GLY A 141 15.08 -0.91 2.59
CA GLY A 141 16.11 -0.21 3.35
C GLY A 141 15.96 1.30 3.26
N CYS A 142 15.68 1.85 2.07
CA CYS A 142 15.40 3.27 1.91
C CYS A 142 14.12 3.68 2.66
N LEU A 143 12.99 3.03 2.35
CA LEU A 143 11.71 3.38 2.97
C LEU A 143 11.65 2.95 4.44
N GLY A 144 12.54 2.09 4.93
CA GLY A 144 12.72 1.81 6.36
C GLY A 144 13.18 3.03 7.15
N ARG A 145 13.84 3.98 6.48
CA ARG A 145 14.38 5.21 7.06
C ARG A 145 13.47 6.41 6.82
N VAL A 146 12.99 6.57 5.59
CA VAL A 146 12.37 7.84 5.16
C VAL A 146 10.87 7.75 4.87
N CYS A 147 10.23 6.60 5.10
CA CYS A 147 8.80 6.47 4.87
C CYS A 147 8.00 7.33 5.85
N THR A 148 6.85 7.79 5.33
CA THR A 148 5.92 8.72 5.96
C THR A 148 4.85 8.02 6.79
N ARG A 149 4.91 6.69 6.82
CA ARG A 149 4.19 5.81 7.74
C ARG A 149 2.66 5.99 7.73
N PRO A 150 1.98 6.11 6.56
CA PRO A 150 0.51 6.17 6.52
C PRO A 150 -0.13 4.92 7.17
N CYS A 151 0.58 3.79 7.11
CA CYS A 151 0.22 2.56 7.79
C CYS A 151 0.19 2.64 9.32
N GLU A 152 1.01 3.50 9.93
CA GLU A 152 1.01 3.72 11.39
C GLU A 152 -0.17 4.60 11.81
N THR A 153 -0.56 5.58 10.98
CA THR A 153 -1.77 6.39 11.19
C THR A 153 -3.05 5.54 11.17
N ALA A 154 -3.10 4.49 10.35
CA ALA A 154 -4.23 3.55 10.31
C ALA A 154 -4.14 2.41 11.34
N CYS A 155 -3.04 2.32 12.12
CA CYS A 155 -2.80 1.18 13.00
C CYS A 155 -3.76 1.18 14.19
N ARG A 156 -4.56 0.12 14.37
CA ARG A 156 -5.50 0.02 15.50
C ARG A 156 -4.85 -0.07 16.87
N ARG A 157 -3.55 -0.38 16.95
CA ARG A 157 -2.83 -0.38 18.23
C ARG A 157 -2.91 0.98 18.93
N GLN A 158 -3.10 2.06 18.18
CA GLN A 158 -3.27 3.39 18.76
C GLN A 158 -4.56 3.56 19.61
N LEU A 159 -5.53 2.65 19.46
CA LEU A 159 -6.73 2.62 20.31
C LEU A 159 -6.45 1.99 21.69
N VAL A 160 -5.38 1.19 21.79
CA VAL A 160 -4.84 0.70 23.05
C VAL A 160 -3.88 1.75 23.64
N GLU A 161 -3.00 2.30 22.80
CA GLU A 161 -1.85 3.15 23.16
C GLU A 161 -1.18 3.87 21.96
N GLU A 162 0.12 3.70 21.73
CA GLU A 162 0.85 4.13 20.53
C GLU A 162 0.83 3.05 19.42
N PRO A 163 0.87 3.45 18.13
CA PRO A 163 0.92 2.51 17.01
C PRO A 163 2.18 1.64 17.03
N ILE A 164 2.16 0.58 16.23
CA ILE A 164 3.34 -0.26 15.98
C ILE A 164 4.38 0.56 15.19
N ALA A 165 5.65 0.41 15.53
CA ALA A 165 6.77 1.03 14.83
C ALA A 165 7.08 0.34 13.49
N ILE A 166 6.09 0.32 12.59
CA ILE A 166 6.11 -0.41 11.31
C ILE A 166 7.30 0.02 10.44
N CYS A 167 7.61 1.32 10.39
CA CYS A 167 8.74 1.83 9.62
C CYS A 167 10.08 1.27 10.12
N GLN A 168 10.26 1.26 11.45
CA GLN A 168 11.46 0.74 12.10
C GLN A 168 11.56 -0.78 12.00
N LEU A 169 10.44 -1.50 12.18
CA LEU A 169 10.38 -2.95 11.98
C LEU A 169 10.69 -3.34 10.54
N LYS A 170 10.30 -2.54 9.55
CA LYS A 170 10.68 -2.76 8.16
C LYS A 170 12.18 -2.52 7.92
N ARG A 171 12.77 -1.51 8.56
CA ARG A 171 14.20 -1.20 8.47
C ARG A 171 15.07 -2.34 9.01
N PHE A 172 14.65 -2.96 10.13
CA PHE A 172 15.43 -3.97 10.83
C PHE A 172 15.93 -5.14 9.95
N PRO A 173 15.07 -5.90 9.23
CA PRO A 173 15.53 -6.99 8.38
C PRO A 173 16.31 -6.51 7.16
N ALA A 174 16.04 -5.29 6.65
CA ALA A 174 16.84 -4.68 5.59
C ALA A 174 18.28 -4.41 6.09
N ASP A 175 18.46 -3.78 7.26
CA ASP A 175 19.79 -3.51 7.82
C ASP A 175 20.59 -4.80 8.06
N GLN A 176 19.91 -5.90 8.44
CA GLN A 176 20.58 -7.20 8.52
C GLN A 176 21.07 -7.68 7.16
N ALA A 177 20.28 -7.54 6.10
CA ALA A 177 20.71 -7.90 4.75
C ALA A 177 21.91 -7.05 4.30
N VAL A 178 21.93 -5.75 4.61
CA VAL A 178 23.08 -4.86 4.33
C VAL A 178 24.33 -5.41 5.01
N SER A 179 24.24 -5.74 6.30
CA SER A 179 25.37 -6.26 7.07
C SER A 179 25.95 -7.57 6.52
N LYS A 180 25.14 -8.33 5.79
CA LYS A 180 25.50 -9.60 5.14
C LYS A 180 25.88 -9.43 3.65
N GLY A 181 25.98 -8.19 3.16
CA GLY A 181 26.43 -7.86 1.80
C GLY A 181 25.32 -7.71 0.75
N TRP A 182 24.05 -7.60 1.17
CA TRP A 182 22.88 -7.27 0.34
C TRP A 182 22.79 -8.06 -0.99
N LYS A 183 22.47 -9.36 -0.92
CA LYS A 183 22.38 -10.26 -2.09
C LYS A 183 21.05 -11.02 -2.19
N ASN A 184 19.95 -10.32 -1.96
CA ASN A 184 18.61 -10.91 -2.07
C ASN A 184 18.01 -10.57 -3.44
N VAL A 185 18.45 -11.29 -4.45
CA VAL A 185 17.88 -11.21 -5.81
C VAL A 185 16.70 -12.18 -5.88
N PRO A 186 15.45 -11.68 -6.06
CA PRO A 186 14.29 -12.55 -6.16
C PRO A 186 14.32 -13.38 -7.46
N GLY A 187 13.52 -14.44 -7.50
CA GLY A 187 13.27 -15.15 -8.75
C GLY A 187 12.60 -14.25 -9.79
N LYS A 188 12.73 -14.59 -11.08
CA LYS A 188 12.04 -13.90 -12.17
C LYS A 188 11.41 -14.89 -13.15
N LEU A 189 10.36 -14.43 -13.82
CA LEU A 189 9.73 -15.15 -14.93
C LEU A 189 10.68 -15.29 -16.14
N PRO A 190 10.47 -16.30 -17.01
CA PRO A 190 11.18 -16.41 -18.27
C PRO A 190 11.05 -15.13 -19.12
N SER A 191 12.12 -14.77 -19.84
CA SER A 191 12.07 -13.60 -20.73
C SER A 191 11.00 -13.79 -21.80
N ILE A 192 10.20 -12.73 -22.00
CA ILE A 192 9.17 -12.68 -23.04
C ILE A 192 9.72 -12.06 -24.34
N GLY A 193 11.00 -11.69 -24.37
CA GLY A 193 11.67 -11.09 -25.54
C GLY A 193 11.26 -9.65 -25.84
N LYS A 194 10.66 -8.95 -24.87
CA LYS A 194 10.19 -7.56 -24.98
C LYS A 194 11.04 -6.61 -24.15
N ARG A 195 11.20 -5.38 -24.63
CA ARG A 195 12.08 -4.37 -24.03
C ARG A 195 11.33 -3.08 -23.71
N VAL A 196 11.58 -2.53 -22.53
CA VAL A 196 10.94 -1.29 -22.04
C VAL A 196 11.98 -0.23 -21.68
N ALA A 197 11.76 1.00 -22.12
CA ALA A 197 12.53 2.15 -21.64
C ALA A 197 11.88 2.72 -20.37
N VAL A 198 12.65 2.82 -19.29
CA VAL A 198 12.23 3.43 -18.02
C VAL A 198 12.97 4.77 -17.89
N VAL A 199 12.26 5.89 -17.86
CA VAL A 199 12.88 7.22 -17.76
C VAL A 199 12.72 7.77 -16.35
N GLY A 200 13.85 7.96 -15.66
CA GLY A 200 13.97 8.33 -14.26
C GLY A 200 14.33 7.13 -13.38
N ALA A 201 15.45 7.20 -12.68
CA ALA A 201 15.92 6.25 -11.68
C ALA A 201 15.54 6.68 -10.24
N GLY A 202 14.42 7.41 -10.09
CA GLY A 202 13.80 7.68 -8.79
C GLY A 202 13.00 6.47 -8.26
N PRO A 203 12.32 6.61 -7.09
CA PRO A 203 11.58 5.49 -6.48
C PRO A 203 10.58 4.80 -7.42
N SER A 204 9.87 5.58 -8.24
CA SER A 204 8.90 5.03 -9.20
C SER A 204 9.56 4.22 -10.32
N GLY A 205 10.62 4.76 -10.93
CA GLY A 205 11.33 4.06 -12.01
C GLY A 205 12.13 2.86 -11.53
N LEU A 206 12.80 2.94 -10.37
CA LEU A 206 13.44 1.80 -9.75
C LEU A 206 12.43 0.69 -9.44
N SER A 207 11.26 1.05 -8.91
CA SER A 207 10.18 0.08 -8.68
C SER A 207 9.67 -0.51 -9.99
N ALA A 208 9.44 0.29 -11.03
CA ALA A 208 8.98 -0.21 -12.32
C ALA A 208 10.00 -1.18 -12.94
N ALA A 209 11.29 -0.81 -12.93
CA ALA A 209 12.38 -1.65 -13.44
C ALA A 209 12.47 -2.99 -12.69
N TYR A 210 12.36 -2.98 -11.36
CA TYR A 210 12.34 -4.19 -10.54
C TYR A 210 11.22 -5.15 -10.96
N TYR A 211 9.98 -4.67 -11.05
CA TYR A 211 8.85 -5.53 -11.41
C TYR A 211 8.88 -5.98 -12.87
N LEU A 212 9.29 -5.12 -13.81
CA LEU A 212 9.46 -5.52 -15.21
C LEU A 212 10.44 -6.70 -15.32
N GLN A 213 11.58 -6.63 -14.63
CA GLN A 213 12.55 -7.73 -14.60
C GLN A 213 11.97 -8.99 -13.95
N MET A 214 11.29 -8.88 -12.81
CA MET A 214 10.63 -10.01 -12.17
C MET A 214 9.57 -10.68 -13.06
N LEU A 215 8.94 -9.90 -13.93
CA LEU A 215 7.91 -10.33 -14.87
C LEU A 215 8.47 -10.83 -16.21
N GLY A 216 9.79 -10.93 -16.36
CA GLY A 216 10.42 -11.42 -17.59
C GLY A 216 10.49 -10.39 -18.73
N VAL A 217 10.33 -9.10 -18.41
CA VAL A 217 10.43 -7.99 -19.36
C VAL A 217 11.78 -7.29 -19.18
N ASP A 218 12.58 -7.26 -20.24
CA ASP A 218 13.88 -6.59 -20.21
C ASP A 218 13.68 -5.07 -20.18
N CYS A 219 14.53 -4.34 -19.46
CA CYS A 219 14.39 -2.89 -19.35
C CYS A 219 15.73 -2.14 -19.30
N THR A 220 15.72 -0.92 -19.84
CA THR A 220 16.81 0.05 -19.72
C THR A 220 16.30 1.28 -18.98
N VAL A 221 16.95 1.62 -17.87
CA VAL A 221 16.68 2.80 -17.04
C VAL A 221 17.57 3.96 -17.49
N PHE A 222 16.97 5.07 -17.89
CA PHE A 222 17.65 6.31 -18.27
C PHE A 222 17.47 7.34 -17.16
N ASP A 223 18.55 7.96 -16.69
CA ASP A 223 18.45 9.07 -15.73
C ASP A 223 19.40 10.21 -16.13
N ALA A 224 18.94 11.45 -15.88
CA ALA A 224 19.73 12.65 -16.15
C ALA A 224 20.92 12.82 -15.18
N HIS A 225 20.82 12.24 -13.99
CA HIS A 225 21.86 12.29 -12.97
C HIS A 225 22.85 11.12 -13.11
N GLU A 226 23.97 11.26 -12.41
CA GLU A 226 25.09 10.33 -12.42
C GLU A 226 24.86 9.05 -11.59
N ASN A 227 23.89 9.05 -10.68
CA ASN A 227 23.60 7.93 -9.77
C ASN A 227 22.08 7.72 -9.56
N PRO A 228 21.64 6.50 -9.19
CA PRO A 228 20.22 6.20 -8.98
C PRO A 228 19.69 6.80 -7.67
N GLY A 229 18.36 6.89 -7.58
CA GLY A 229 17.62 7.29 -6.39
C GLY A 229 16.75 8.53 -6.59
N GLY A 230 17.01 9.38 -7.58
CA GLY A 230 16.24 10.61 -7.79
C GLY A 230 16.10 11.41 -6.48
N MET A 231 14.89 11.86 -6.11
CA MET A 231 14.69 12.68 -4.92
C MET A 231 15.06 12.03 -3.58
N ILE A 232 15.04 10.70 -3.45
CA ILE A 232 15.53 10.06 -2.20
C ILE A 232 17.05 10.14 -2.06
N ARG A 233 17.79 10.31 -3.18
CA ARG A 233 19.22 10.62 -3.18
C ARG A 233 19.48 12.13 -3.10
N TYR A 234 18.88 12.89 -4.01
CA TYR A 234 19.24 14.28 -4.23
C TYR A 234 18.44 15.28 -3.38
N GLY A 235 17.37 14.85 -2.71
CA GLY A 235 16.57 15.68 -1.80
C GLY A 235 16.72 15.32 -0.33
N ILE A 236 16.92 14.04 0.00
CA ILE A 236 17.03 13.60 1.39
C ILE A 236 18.51 13.56 1.82
N PRO A 237 18.89 14.21 2.93
CA PRO A 237 20.27 14.19 3.41
C PRO A 237 20.79 12.80 3.79
N SER A 238 22.10 12.59 3.65
CA SER A 238 22.77 11.31 3.95
C SER A 238 22.65 10.87 5.41
N TYR A 239 22.54 11.82 6.34
CA TYR A 239 22.33 11.53 7.76
C TYR A 239 20.95 10.90 8.07
N ARG A 240 19.98 11.00 7.14
CA ARG A 240 18.68 10.30 7.21
C ARG A 240 18.65 9.08 6.30
N LEU A 241 19.26 9.18 5.11
CA LEU A 241 19.30 8.10 4.14
C LEU A 241 20.71 7.97 3.53
N PRO A 242 21.53 7.04 4.06
CA PRO A 242 22.86 6.79 3.54
C PRO A 242 22.83 6.35 2.08
N ARG A 243 23.85 6.75 1.31
CA ARG A 243 23.88 6.57 -0.15
C ARG A 243 24.13 5.11 -0.56
N ASP A 244 24.92 4.41 0.23
CA ASP A 244 25.20 2.98 0.08
C ASP A 244 23.94 2.11 0.19
N ILE A 245 22.94 2.54 0.97
CA ILE A 245 21.63 1.87 1.04
C ILE A 245 20.89 1.98 -0.31
N ILE A 246 20.87 3.17 -0.90
CA ILE A 246 20.26 3.42 -2.21
C ILE A 246 20.99 2.61 -3.29
N ASP A 247 22.32 2.61 -3.25
CA ASP A 247 23.17 1.92 -4.22
C ASP A 247 23.02 0.40 -4.13
N GLY A 248 22.94 -0.16 -2.92
CA GLY A 248 22.69 -1.58 -2.71
C GLY A 248 21.34 -2.03 -3.28
N GLU A 249 20.29 -1.24 -3.08
CA GLU A 249 18.96 -1.53 -3.62
C GLU A 249 18.91 -1.41 -5.15
N ALA A 250 19.59 -0.41 -5.72
CA ALA A 250 19.72 -0.28 -7.17
C ALA A 250 20.56 -1.42 -7.78
N GLU A 251 21.58 -1.91 -7.08
CA GLU A 251 22.40 -3.03 -7.56
C GLU A 251 21.58 -4.33 -7.63
N VAL A 252 20.64 -4.58 -6.70
CA VAL A 252 19.72 -5.73 -6.83
C VAL A 252 18.89 -5.66 -8.12
N ILE A 253 18.41 -4.47 -8.47
CA ILE A 253 17.64 -4.27 -9.72
C ILE A 253 18.52 -4.51 -10.95
N LYS A 254 19.78 -4.13 -10.87
CA LYS A 254 20.78 -4.41 -11.91
C LYS A 254 21.14 -5.89 -12.01
N GLU A 255 21.32 -6.58 -10.89
CA GLU A 255 21.56 -8.02 -10.84
C GLU A 255 20.37 -8.83 -11.37
N LEU A 256 19.14 -8.32 -11.25
CA LEU A 256 17.96 -8.89 -11.90
C LEU A 256 18.01 -8.81 -13.43
N GLY A 257 18.78 -7.86 -13.98
CA GLY A 257 19.00 -7.70 -15.43
C GLY A 257 18.68 -6.32 -15.98
N ALA A 258 18.30 -5.34 -15.15
CA ALA A 258 18.04 -3.99 -15.64
C ALA A 258 19.35 -3.31 -16.07
N GLU A 259 19.34 -2.69 -17.24
CA GLU A 259 20.45 -1.86 -17.71
C GLU A 259 20.27 -0.42 -17.22
N PHE A 260 21.34 0.24 -16.80
CA PHE A 260 21.30 1.65 -16.39
C PHE A 260 22.13 2.54 -17.33
N ARG A 261 21.53 3.64 -17.78
CA ARG A 261 22.14 4.70 -18.58
C ARG A 261 21.98 6.04 -17.88
N PHE A 262 22.94 6.33 -17.00
CA PHE A 262 23.05 7.60 -16.28
C PHE A 262 23.55 8.74 -17.18
N ASN A 263 23.44 9.97 -16.70
CA ASN A 263 23.80 11.19 -17.46
C ASN A 263 23.11 11.28 -18.84
N THR A 264 21.87 10.78 -18.93
CA THR A 264 21.08 10.76 -20.16
C THR A 264 19.73 11.43 -19.91
N LYS A 265 19.56 12.66 -20.37
CA LYS A 265 18.37 13.47 -20.11
C LYS A 265 17.35 13.37 -21.24
N LEU A 266 16.10 13.05 -20.89
CA LEU A 266 14.96 13.10 -21.81
C LEU A 266 14.71 14.55 -22.28
N GLY A 267 14.49 14.71 -23.58
CA GLY A 267 14.30 16.00 -24.25
C GLY A 267 15.60 16.65 -24.73
N THR A 268 16.77 16.16 -24.28
CA THR A 268 18.09 16.66 -24.70
C THR A 268 18.91 15.57 -25.38
N ASP A 269 19.22 14.49 -24.65
CA ASP A 269 20.11 13.41 -25.12
C ASP A 269 19.32 12.31 -25.83
N VAL A 270 18.09 12.07 -25.38
CA VAL A 270 17.11 11.16 -25.99
C VAL A 270 15.75 11.84 -26.04
N THR A 271 14.91 11.49 -27.01
CA THR A 271 13.53 12.00 -27.14
C THR A 271 12.51 10.90 -26.88
N LEU A 272 11.29 11.29 -26.49
CA LEU A 272 10.21 10.32 -26.29
C LEU A 272 9.92 9.51 -27.55
N ASP A 273 9.93 10.15 -28.73
CA ASP A 273 9.69 9.46 -30.00
C ASP A 273 10.79 8.45 -30.34
N GLN A 274 12.07 8.79 -30.12
CA GLN A 274 13.17 7.82 -30.28
C GLN A 274 13.00 6.61 -29.37
N LEU A 275 12.66 6.82 -28.09
CA LEU A 275 12.46 5.72 -27.16
C LEU A 275 11.28 4.82 -27.59
N ARG A 276 10.20 5.41 -28.14
CA ARG A 276 9.05 4.66 -28.66
C ARG A 276 9.37 3.88 -29.93
N GLU A 277 10.34 4.31 -30.73
CA GLU A 277 10.79 3.58 -31.92
C GLU A 277 11.73 2.42 -31.56
N GLU A 278 12.54 2.57 -30.50
CA GLU A 278 13.56 1.59 -30.11
C GLU A 278 13.07 0.51 -29.12
N TYR A 279 12.03 0.80 -28.35
CA TYR A 279 11.50 -0.05 -27.28
C TYR A 279 10.01 -0.38 -27.51
N ASP A 280 9.55 -1.52 -26.98
CA ASP A 280 8.16 -1.97 -27.13
C ASP A 280 7.18 -1.14 -26.27
N ALA A 281 7.66 -0.51 -25.19
CA ALA A 281 6.91 0.43 -24.37
C ALA A 281 7.85 1.40 -23.63
N VAL A 282 7.29 2.51 -23.12
CA VAL A 282 8.02 3.51 -22.33
C VAL A 282 7.30 3.79 -21.01
N PHE A 283 8.04 3.84 -19.91
CA PHE A 283 7.57 4.30 -18.61
C PHE A 283 8.25 5.61 -18.21
N LEU A 284 7.47 6.60 -17.79
CA LEU A 284 7.94 7.92 -17.36
C LEU A 284 7.79 8.08 -15.84
N GLY A 285 8.93 8.14 -15.14
CA GLY A 285 9.06 8.38 -13.71
C GLY A 285 9.88 9.64 -13.41
N LEU A 286 9.53 10.76 -14.04
CA LEU A 286 10.36 11.98 -14.09
C LEU A 286 10.45 12.74 -12.75
N GLY A 287 9.48 12.54 -11.86
CA GLY A 287 9.36 13.25 -10.60
C GLY A 287 8.92 14.72 -10.73
N ALA A 288 8.89 15.43 -9.59
CA ALA A 288 8.61 16.87 -9.50
C ALA A 288 9.89 17.62 -9.05
N GLN A 289 10.84 17.79 -9.98
CA GLN A 289 12.20 18.23 -9.63
C GLN A 289 12.39 19.75 -9.65
N SER A 290 11.45 20.51 -10.22
CA SER A 290 11.59 21.96 -10.35
C SER A 290 11.18 22.67 -9.07
N ALA A 291 11.99 23.61 -8.59
CA ALA A 291 11.66 24.39 -7.40
C ALA A 291 10.52 25.39 -7.65
N SER A 292 9.68 25.61 -6.65
CA SER A 292 8.73 26.72 -6.63
C SER A 292 9.42 28.02 -6.21
N SER A 293 9.13 29.10 -6.92
CA SER A 293 9.57 30.46 -6.56
C SER A 293 8.79 31.00 -5.35
N MET A 294 9.51 31.71 -4.47
CA MET A 294 9.00 32.52 -3.37
C MET A 294 8.12 33.67 -3.88
N ARG A 295 8.34 34.10 -5.13
CA ARG A 295 7.64 35.18 -5.84
C ARG A 295 7.82 36.52 -5.16
N THR A 296 9.06 36.77 -4.76
CA THR A 296 9.44 37.92 -3.95
C THR A 296 10.49 38.74 -4.69
N PRO A 297 10.37 40.08 -4.75
CA PRO A 297 11.45 40.91 -5.31
C PRO A 297 12.79 40.62 -4.62
N GLY A 298 13.85 40.41 -5.41
CA GLY A 298 15.19 40.10 -4.91
C GLY A 298 15.49 38.61 -4.69
N GLU A 299 14.58 37.69 -5.05
CA GLU A 299 14.82 36.23 -4.96
C GLU A 299 16.00 35.74 -5.82
N GLU A 300 16.41 36.51 -6.84
CA GLU A 300 17.54 36.18 -7.73
C GLU A 300 18.90 36.67 -7.20
N LEU A 301 18.94 37.28 -6.00
CA LEU A 301 20.18 37.82 -5.44
C LEU A 301 21.15 36.68 -5.03
N PRO A 302 22.47 36.87 -5.18
CA PRO A 302 23.46 35.95 -4.63
C PRO A 302 23.23 35.75 -3.11
N GLY A 303 23.28 34.49 -2.65
CA GLY A 303 22.95 34.10 -1.26
C GLY A 303 21.50 33.68 -1.08
N VAL A 304 20.62 33.89 -2.07
CA VAL A 304 19.30 33.26 -2.14
C VAL A 304 19.38 32.03 -3.03
N GLN A 305 18.97 30.87 -2.51
CA GLN A 305 18.99 29.61 -3.25
C GLN A 305 17.76 28.75 -2.98
N SER A 306 17.42 27.88 -3.94
CA SER A 306 16.38 26.88 -3.76
C SER A 306 16.82 25.79 -2.78
N GLY A 307 15.89 25.31 -1.94
CA GLY A 307 16.13 24.18 -1.04
C GLY A 307 16.45 22.89 -1.78
N ILE A 308 15.85 22.65 -2.95
CA ILE A 308 16.15 21.48 -3.78
C ILE A 308 17.58 21.55 -4.32
N GLU A 309 17.98 22.73 -4.81
CA GLU A 309 19.33 22.93 -5.35
C GLU A 309 20.38 22.84 -4.25
N PHE A 310 20.13 23.47 -3.10
CA PHE A 310 21.00 23.41 -1.93
C PHE A 310 21.23 21.97 -1.48
N LEU A 311 20.16 21.21 -1.23
CA LEU A 311 20.25 19.81 -0.82
C LEU A 311 20.87 18.94 -1.91
N GLY A 312 20.57 19.20 -3.18
CA GLY A 312 21.14 18.51 -4.33
C GLY A 312 22.66 18.69 -4.42
N LYS A 313 23.16 19.91 -4.22
CA LYS A 313 24.61 20.19 -4.19
C LYS A 313 25.29 19.51 -3.01
N VAL A 314 24.71 19.58 -1.80
CA VAL A 314 25.23 18.87 -0.62
C VAL A 314 25.27 17.35 -0.85
N SER A 315 24.24 16.81 -1.50
CA SER A 315 24.16 15.37 -1.77
C SER A 315 25.24 14.85 -2.74
N ARG A 316 25.84 15.75 -3.52
CA ARG A 316 26.97 15.48 -4.43
C ARG A 316 28.33 15.80 -3.80
N ASP A 317 28.37 15.98 -2.48
CA ASP A 317 29.55 16.36 -1.71
C ASP A 317 30.22 17.65 -2.24
N GLU A 318 29.43 18.53 -2.88
CA GLU A 318 29.92 19.83 -3.33
C GLU A 318 30.24 20.69 -2.09
N THR A 319 31.42 21.31 -2.08
CA THR A 319 31.76 22.25 -1.00
C THR A 319 30.94 23.51 -1.18
N LEU A 320 29.98 23.74 -0.28
CA LEU A 320 29.15 24.93 -0.27
C LEU A 320 29.58 25.85 0.86
N PRO A 321 30.00 27.10 0.56
CA PRO A 321 30.09 28.11 1.59
C PRO A 321 28.67 28.36 2.12
N ILE A 322 28.53 28.36 3.45
CA ILE A 322 27.32 28.81 4.13
C ILE A 322 27.71 29.85 5.17
N GLY A 323 26.90 30.89 5.30
CA GLY A 323 27.07 31.92 6.30
C GLY A 323 26.70 31.46 7.70
N ASN A 324 26.89 32.36 8.66
CA ASN A 324 26.66 32.09 10.08
C ASN A 324 25.17 32.20 10.43
N GLU A 325 24.44 33.12 9.80
CA GLU A 325 23.00 33.31 9.98
C GLU A 325 22.22 32.95 8.71
N VAL A 326 21.38 31.93 8.79
CA VAL A 326 20.62 31.39 7.67
C VAL A 326 19.12 31.41 7.96
N ILE A 327 18.31 31.86 6.99
CA ILE A 327 16.86 31.70 7.01
C ILE A 327 16.42 30.68 5.97
N VAL A 328 15.65 29.69 6.38
CA VAL A 328 14.96 28.75 5.50
C VAL A 328 13.49 29.12 5.41
N VAL A 329 12.99 29.42 4.21
CA VAL A 329 11.59 29.80 4.01
C VAL A 329 10.79 28.56 3.59
N GLY A 330 9.88 28.09 4.44
CA GLY A 330 9.09 26.90 4.18
C GLY A 330 8.63 26.20 5.45
N GLY A 331 7.84 25.14 5.31
CA GLY A 331 7.39 24.34 6.47
C GLY A 331 7.26 22.84 6.21
N GLY A 332 7.65 22.36 5.02
CA GLY A 332 7.67 20.94 4.69
C GLY A 332 9.02 20.27 5.00
N ASN A 333 9.10 18.96 4.74
CA ASN A 333 10.32 18.18 5.01
C ASN A 333 11.57 18.77 4.35
N THR A 334 11.46 19.30 3.12
CA THR A 334 12.57 20.01 2.46
C THR A 334 13.11 21.19 3.29
N ALA A 335 12.24 21.94 3.97
CA ALA A 335 12.66 23.05 4.82
C ALA A 335 13.38 22.56 6.08
N ILE A 336 12.89 21.48 6.69
CA ILE A 336 13.52 20.84 7.85
C ILE A 336 14.90 20.29 7.47
N ASP A 337 14.98 19.54 6.38
CA ASP A 337 16.22 18.95 5.89
C ASP A 337 17.25 20.04 5.51
N ALA A 338 16.81 21.12 4.85
CA ALA A 338 17.68 22.24 4.52
C ALA A 338 18.22 22.94 5.79
N ALA A 339 17.36 23.19 6.78
CA ALA A 339 17.77 23.85 8.03
C ALA A 339 18.78 23.01 8.82
N ARG A 340 18.50 21.71 8.97
CA ARG A 340 19.38 20.77 9.68
C ARG A 340 20.70 20.53 8.93
N THR A 341 20.66 20.56 7.61
CA THR A 341 21.86 20.50 6.77
C THR A 341 22.71 21.78 6.91
N ALA A 342 22.08 22.96 6.96
CA ALA A 342 22.80 24.21 7.17
C ALA A 342 23.59 24.24 8.50
N LEU A 343 23.01 23.72 9.59
CA LEU A 343 23.72 23.54 10.86
C LEU A 343 24.96 22.65 10.71
N ARG A 344 24.85 21.53 9.98
CA ARG A 344 25.94 20.58 9.75
C ARG A 344 27.06 21.15 8.88
N LEU A 345 26.73 22.10 8.00
CA LEU A 345 27.70 22.85 7.21
C LEU A 345 28.40 23.97 8.00
N GLY A 346 27.96 24.24 9.23
CA GLY A 346 28.64 25.15 10.16
C GLY A 346 27.91 26.47 10.46
N ALA A 347 26.67 26.65 10.01
CA ALA A 347 25.89 27.82 10.37
C ALA A 347 25.68 27.89 11.90
N GLU A 348 25.92 29.07 12.50
CA GLU A 348 25.79 29.27 13.95
C GLU A 348 24.31 29.44 14.37
N LYS A 349 23.49 30.03 13.50
CA LYS A 349 22.08 30.31 13.76
C LYS A 349 21.26 30.07 12.51
N VAL A 350 20.37 29.09 12.59
CA VAL A 350 19.45 28.73 11.50
C VAL A 350 18.02 28.93 11.99
N SER A 351 17.22 29.61 11.18
CA SER A 351 15.80 29.82 11.47
C SER A 351 14.92 29.38 10.30
N ILE A 352 13.79 28.75 10.61
CA ILE A 352 12.75 28.41 9.65
C ILE A 352 11.66 29.47 9.73
N LEU A 353 11.43 30.16 8.62
CA LEU A 353 10.36 31.12 8.45
C LEU A 353 9.13 30.44 7.83
N TYR A 354 8.04 30.35 8.58
CA TYR A 354 6.81 29.71 8.12
C TYR A 354 5.59 30.61 8.26
N ARG A 355 4.80 30.70 7.19
CA ARG A 355 3.62 31.60 7.11
C ARG A 355 2.42 31.16 7.93
N ARG A 356 2.37 29.93 8.44
CA ARG A 356 1.29 29.41 9.31
C ARG A 356 1.87 29.04 10.69
N ALA A 357 1.02 28.54 11.59
CA ALA A 357 1.47 28.01 12.87
C ALA A 357 2.06 26.59 12.72
N ARG A 358 2.72 26.12 13.78
CA ARG A 358 3.40 24.82 13.83
C ARG A 358 2.45 23.68 13.48
N GLU A 359 1.22 23.71 13.97
CA GLU A 359 0.22 22.64 13.77
C GLU A 359 -0.30 22.56 12.33
N GLN A 360 0.10 23.49 11.45
CA GLN A 360 -0.19 23.42 10.01
C GLN A 360 1.07 23.17 9.17
N MET A 361 2.22 22.88 9.80
CA MET A 361 3.42 22.46 9.08
C MET A 361 3.17 21.10 8.43
N PRO A 362 3.47 20.93 7.12
CA PRO A 362 3.37 19.63 6.46
C PRO A 362 4.55 18.69 6.75
N ALA A 363 5.63 19.16 7.39
CA ALA A 363 6.69 18.29 7.88
C ALA A 363 6.19 17.42 9.05
N TRP A 364 6.83 16.26 9.27
CA TRP A 364 6.46 15.43 10.42
C TRP A 364 6.93 16.02 11.73
N ASP A 365 6.13 15.79 12.76
CA ASP A 365 6.38 16.29 14.10
C ASP A 365 7.73 15.81 14.64
N GLU A 366 8.12 14.54 14.42
CA GLU A 366 9.41 14.03 14.89
C GLU A 366 10.60 14.71 14.22
N GLU A 367 10.48 15.09 12.94
CA GLU A 367 11.53 15.80 12.22
C GLU A 367 11.59 17.28 12.61
N ILE A 368 10.43 17.89 12.91
CA ILE A 368 10.34 19.23 13.48
C ILE A 368 11.01 19.25 14.86
N ASP A 369 10.66 18.32 15.74
CA ASP A 369 11.23 18.21 17.08
C ASP A 369 12.74 17.94 17.02
N ALA A 370 13.19 17.05 16.12
CA ALA A 370 14.62 16.82 15.92
C ALA A 370 15.37 18.09 15.46
N ALA A 371 14.76 18.94 14.63
CA ALA A 371 15.35 20.21 14.21
C ALA A 371 15.44 21.21 15.37
N LEU A 372 14.39 21.31 16.19
CA LEU A 372 14.37 22.16 17.39
C LEU A 372 15.42 21.72 18.41
N ASP A 373 15.55 20.40 18.65
CA ASP A 373 16.56 19.81 19.53
C ASP A 373 18.00 20.11 19.05
N GLU A 374 18.21 20.16 17.73
CA GLU A 374 19.49 20.52 17.10
C GLU A 374 19.79 22.03 17.18
N GLY A 375 18.81 22.86 17.57
CA GLY A 375 18.96 24.31 17.76
C GLY A 375 18.38 25.16 16.63
N VAL A 376 17.61 24.58 15.70
CA VAL A 376 16.88 25.36 14.69
C VAL A 376 15.79 26.19 15.36
N ILE A 377 15.69 27.47 14.99
CA ILE A 377 14.66 28.38 15.51
C ILE A 377 13.45 28.35 14.58
N LEU A 378 12.24 28.16 15.12
CA LEU A 378 11.02 28.18 14.32
C LEU A 378 10.29 29.53 14.43
N GLU A 379 10.36 30.32 13.38
CA GLU A 379 9.66 31.61 13.23
C GLU A 379 8.35 31.40 12.46
N THR A 380 7.28 31.12 13.20
CA THR A 380 5.94 30.93 12.64
C THR A 380 5.20 32.25 12.42
N LEU A 381 4.10 32.18 11.68
CA LEU A 381 3.22 33.32 11.39
C LEU A 381 4.00 34.50 10.79
N ALA A 382 4.91 34.21 9.86
CA ALA A 382 5.66 35.21 9.14
C ALA A 382 5.87 34.79 7.68
N ALA A 383 5.79 35.75 6.77
CA ALA A 383 5.98 35.52 5.33
C ALA A 383 6.95 36.54 4.73
N PRO A 384 7.79 36.14 3.76
CA PRO A 384 8.71 37.04 3.09
C PRO A 384 7.95 38.02 2.17
N VAL A 385 8.45 39.26 2.07
CA VAL A 385 7.87 40.36 1.26
C VAL A 385 8.85 40.89 0.21
N LYS A 386 10.14 41.02 0.56
CA LYS A 386 11.22 41.39 -0.37
C LYS A 386 12.58 41.02 0.22
N VAL A 387 13.56 40.79 -0.66
CA VAL A 387 14.97 40.62 -0.33
C VAL A 387 15.76 41.78 -0.94
N GLU A 388 16.63 42.39 -0.17
CA GLU A 388 17.49 43.49 -0.61
C GLU A 388 18.96 43.24 -0.22
N PRO A 389 19.94 43.74 -0.98
CA PRO A 389 21.35 43.68 -0.57
C PRO A 389 21.60 44.53 0.69
N ALA A 390 22.34 43.98 1.65
CA ALA A 390 22.77 44.64 2.88
C ALA A 390 24.29 44.44 3.07
N GLY A 391 25.09 45.12 2.25
CA GLY A 391 26.54 44.92 2.24
C GLY A 391 26.89 43.55 1.66
N GLU A 392 27.60 42.72 2.43
CA GLU A 392 27.89 41.31 2.09
C GLU A 392 26.75 40.35 2.52
N ARG A 393 25.71 40.89 3.18
CA ARG A 393 24.54 40.16 3.69
C ARG A 393 23.29 40.48 2.88
N LEU A 394 22.20 39.81 3.22
CA LEU A 394 20.85 39.99 2.68
C LEU A 394 19.92 40.54 3.75
N ALA A 395 19.13 41.54 3.41
CA ALA A 395 18.02 42.03 4.22
C ALA A 395 16.70 41.41 3.73
N LEU A 396 16.11 40.53 4.53
CA LEU A 396 14.80 39.94 4.27
C LEU A 396 13.72 40.72 5.02
N THR A 397 12.89 41.46 4.29
CA THR A 397 11.67 42.06 4.85
C THR A 397 10.57 41.00 4.89
N CYS A 398 9.98 40.82 6.06
CA CYS A 398 8.88 39.91 6.34
C CYS A 398 7.66 40.69 6.84
N VAL A 399 6.48 40.06 6.78
CA VAL A 399 5.24 40.54 7.40
C VAL A 399 4.71 39.48 8.36
N ARG A 400 4.10 39.89 9.48
CA ARG A 400 3.42 38.95 10.38
C ARG A 400 2.11 38.47 9.77
N MET A 401 1.74 37.25 10.09
CA MET A 401 0.53 36.59 9.60
C MET A 401 -0.40 36.27 10.78
N GLU A 402 -1.69 36.19 10.51
CA GLU A 402 -2.67 35.57 11.39
C GLU A 402 -3.40 34.42 10.67
N LEU A 403 -4.02 33.52 11.43
CA LEU A 403 -4.75 32.38 10.85
C LEU A 403 -6.19 32.77 10.57
N GLY A 404 -6.57 32.81 9.29
CA GLY A 404 -7.95 32.91 8.82
C GLY A 404 -8.69 31.58 8.85
N ALA A 405 -9.75 31.50 8.05
CA ALA A 405 -10.54 30.29 7.86
C ALA A 405 -9.71 29.17 7.19
N PRO A 406 -10.05 27.88 7.41
CA PRO A 406 -9.50 26.76 6.65
C PRO A 406 -9.60 26.94 5.12
N ASP A 407 -8.57 26.49 4.40
CA ASP A 407 -8.59 26.26 2.96
C ASP A 407 -9.19 24.88 2.62
N ASP A 408 -9.26 24.57 1.33
CA ASP A 408 -9.88 23.33 0.83
C ASP A 408 -9.12 22.07 1.28
N SER A 409 -7.86 22.23 1.74
CA SER A 409 -7.07 21.15 2.36
C SER A 409 -7.33 21.02 3.87
N GLY A 410 -8.24 21.82 4.44
CA GLY A 410 -8.52 21.89 5.88
C GLY A 410 -7.52 22.75 6.67
N ARG A 411 -6.45 23.25 6.04
CA ARG A 411 -5.42 24.06 6.72
C ARG A 411 -5.85 25.51 6.81
N ARG A 412 -5.67 26.14 7.97
CA ARG A 412 -6.00 27.58 8.12
C ARG A 412 -5.18 28.45 7.17
N ARG A 413 -5.86 29.37 6.47
CA ARG A 413 -5.24 30.31 5.53
C ARG A 413 -4.43 31.35 6.30
N PRO A 414 -3.19 31.67 5.88
CA PRO A 414 -2.43 32.75 6.48
C PRO A 414 -2.90 34.09 5.88
N VAL A 415 -3.17 35.08 6.73
CA VAL A 415 -3.61 36.43 6.35
C VAL A 415 -2.57 37.45 6.83
N PRO A 416 -2.04 38.33 5.97
CA PRO A 416 -1.08 39.35 6.40
C PRO A 416 -1.68 40.34 7.40
N VAL A 417 -0.91 40.68 8.43
CA VAL A 417 -1.25 41.74 9.38
C VAL A 417 -0.63 43.05 8.87
N GLU A 418 -1.45 44.01 8.45
CA GLU A 418 -0.98 45.29 7.91
C GLU A 418 -0.14 46.08 8.93
N GLY A 419 0.97 46.68 8.50
CA GLY A 419 1.86 47.49 9.35
C GLY A 419 2.75 46.69 10.30
N SER A 420 2.81 45.36 10.12
CA SER A 420 3.62 44.46 10.96
C SER A 420 4.96 44.08 10.32
N GLU A 421 5.39 44.82 9.30
CA GLU A 421 6.61 44.53 8.57
C GLU A 421 7.85 44.66 9.46
N PHE A 422 8.78 43.72 9.31
CA PHE A 422 10.06 43.74 10.00
C PHE A 422 11.15 43.20 9.06
N THR A 423 12.39 43.63 9.27
CA THR A 423 13.53 43.22 8.45
C THR A 423 14.53 42.45 9.31
N VAL A 424 15.05 41.36 8.76
CA VAL A 424 16.12 40.56 9.35
C VAL A 424 17.30 40.52 8.39
N GLU A 425 18.50 40.79 8.89
CA GLU A 425 19.74 40.67 8.11
C GLU A 425 20.35 39.28 8.30
N VAL A 426 20.58 38.56 7.21
CA VAL A 426 21.11 37.20 7.19
C VAL A 426 22.19 37.05 6.12
N ASP A 427 23.01 36.03 6.25
CA ASP A 427 24.05 35.74 5.25
C ASP A 427 23.45 34.97 4.06
N ASP A 428 22.57 33.98 4.33
CA ASP A 428 21.93 33.16 3.29
C ASP A 428 20.43 32.98 3.51
N ILE A 429 19.70 32.81 2.40
CA ILE A 429 18.27 32.48 2.38
C ILE A 429 18.05 31.22 1.53
N ILE A 430 17.39 30.21 2.10
CA ILE A 430 17.04 28.97 1.40
C ILE A 430 15.52 28.88 1.21
N ALA A 431 15.06 28.94 -0.03
CA ALA A 431 13.64 28.86 -0.37
C ALA A 431 13.18 27.40 -0.57
N ALA A 432 12.38 26.88 0.37
CA ALA A 432 11.84 25.52 0.37
C ALA A 432 10.30 25.51 0.29
N ILE A 433 9.76 26.03 -0.82
CA ILE A 433 8.34 26.44 -0.96
C ILE A 433 7.55 25.48 -1.89
N GLY A 434 8.07 24.27 -2.07
CA GLY A 434 7.45 23.21 -2.86
C GLY A 434 8.14 22.96 -4.19
N GLN A 435 7.60 21.99 -4.93
CA GLN A 435 8.18 21.47 -6.15
C GLN A 435 7.11 21.36 -7.25
N ASN A 436 7.54 21.44 -8.50
CA ASN A 436 6.69 21.37 -9.69
C ASN A 436 7.23 20.32 -10.67
N VAL A 437 6.32 19.82 -11.51
CA VAL A 437 6.65 18.92 -12.61
C VAL A 437 7.10 19.73 -13.82
N ASP A 438 8.24 19.37 -14.40
CA ASP A 438 8.67 19.86 -15.71
C ASP A 438 8.25 18.86 -16.80
N ALA A 439 7.04 19.04 -17.33
CA ALA A 439 6.53 18.20 -18.41
C ALA A 439 7.07 18.58 -19.80
N SER A 440 7.88 19.65 -19.92
CA SER A 440 8.40 20.10 -21.22
C SER A 440 9.34 19.07 -21.87
N MET A 441 9.90 18.18 -21.06
CA MET A 441 10.80 17.09 -21.50
C MET A 441 10.08 15.98 -22.28
N ALA A 442 8.75 15.89 -22.21
CA ALA A 442 7.94 14.86 -22.87
C ALA A 442 6.79 15.52 -23.67
N PRO A 443 7.10 16.19 -24.81
CA PRO A 443 6.08 16.87 -25.60
C PRO A 443 5.06 15.88 -26.19
N GLY A 444 3.81 16.29 -26.31
CA GLY A 444 2.73 15.50 -26.92
C GLY A 444 1.84 14.73 -25.94
N LEU A 445 2.18 14.73 -24.65
CA LEU A 445 1.32 14.19 -23.59
C LEU A 445 0.28 15.20 -23.13
N GLU A 446 -0.92 14.70 -22.80
CA GLU A 446 -1.93 15.50 -22.10
C GLU A 446 -1.44 15.83 -20.67
N LEU A 447 -1.73 17.06 -20.23
CA LEU A 447 -1.38 17.55 -18.91
C LEU A 447 -2.64 17.90 -18.13
N THR A 448 -2.59 17.68 -16.83
CA THR A 448 -3.64 18.13 -15.92
C THR A 448 -3.65 19.66 -15.80
N SER A 449 -4.68 20.22 -15.14
CA SER A 449 -4.74 21.65 -14.82
C SER A 449 -3.55 22.13 -13.95
N TRP A 450 -2.89 21.21 -13.25
CA TRP A 450 -1.72 21.45 -12.42
C TRP A 450 -0.38 21.28 -13.16
N ARG A 451 -0.41 21.07 -14.49
CA ARG A 451 0.76 20.86 -15.36
C ARG A 451 1.54 19.55 -15.13
N SER A 452 1.01 18.63 -14.32
CA SER A 452 1.50 17.24 -14.24
C SER A 452 1.06 16.43 -15.46
N ILE A 453 1.75 15.32 -15.74
CA ILE A 453 1.37 14.38 -16.80
C ILE A 453 0.04 13.72 -16.43
N GLN A 454 -0.92 13.71 -17.37
CA GLN A 454 -2.17 13.01 -17.20
C GLN A 454 -2.00 11.52 -17.51
N ALA A 455 -2.26 10.68 -16.51
CA ALA A 455 -2.26 9.24 -16.63
C ALA A 455 -3.41 8.63 -15.82
N ASP A 456 -3.88 7.46 -16.23
CA ASP A 456 -4.88 6.70 -15.48
C ASP A 456 -4.31 6.21 -14.14
N GLU A 457 -5.05 6.43 -13.04
CA GLU A 457 -4.53 6.16 -11.68
C GLU A 457 -4.29 4.68 -11.39
N GLN A 458 -5.07 3.80 -12.03
CA GLN A 458 -5.04 2.36 -11.82
C GLN A 458 -3.95 1.69 -12.69
N THR A 459 -3.83 2.12 -13.95
CA THR A 459 -2.99 1.46 -14.96
C THR A 459 -1.71 2.24 -15.28
N GLY A 460 -1.69 3.54 -15.01
CA GLY A 460 -0.60 4.43 -15.42
C GLY A 460 -0.57 4.74 -16.92
N GLN A 461 -1.58 4.32 -17.70
CA GLN A 461 -1.66 4.63 -19.13
C GLN A 461 -1.80 6.14 -19.37
N THR A 462 -1.04 6.68 -20.32
CA THR A 462 -1.15 8.08 -20.74
C THR A 462 -2.04 8.24 -21.97
N SER A 463 -2.17 9.46 -22.48
CA SER A 463 -2.84 9.74 -23.75
C SER A 463 -2.13 9.15 -24.99
N VAL A 464 -0.89 8.69 -24.86
CA VAL A 464 -0.09 8.14 -25.95
C VAL A 464 0.05 6.62 -25.81
N ASP A 465 -0.33 5.89 -26.86
CA ASP A 465 -0.24 4.43 -26.89
C ASP A 465 1.19 3.93 -26.65
N GLY A 466 1.32 2.89 -25.82
CA GLY A 466 2.60 2.33 -25.39
C GLY A 466 3.39 3.19 -24.39
N VAL A 467 2.85 4.32 -23.94
CA VAL A 467 3.50 5.21 -22.95
C VAL A 467 2.71 5.23 -21.64
N PHE A 468 3.43 4.93 -20.56
CA PHE A 468 2.92 4.88 -19.19
C PHE A 468 3.67 5.91 -18.33
N ALA A 469 3.05 6.39 -17.24
CA ALA A 469 3.68 7.32 -16.32
C ALA A 469 3.28 7.03 -14.86
N GLY A 470 4.16 7.38 -13.92
CA GLY A 470 3.92 7.16 -12.50
C GLY A 470 4.79 8.00 -11.57
N GLY A 471 4.41 8.03 -10.28
CA GLY A 471 5.04 8.85 -9.25
C GLY A 471 4.75 10.34 -9.42
N ASP A 472 5.62 11.18 -8.86
CA ASP A 472 5.35 12.61 -8.69
C ASP A 472 5.16 13.38 -10.00
N CYS A 473 5.58 12.83 -11.15
CA CYS A 473 5.31 13.45 -12.45
C CYS A 473 3.82 13.37 -12.85
N VAL A 474 3.04 12.50 -12.21
CA VAL A 474 1.58 12.36 -12.37
C VAL A 474 0.86 13.01 -11.19
N SER A 475 1.19 12.62 -9.96
CA SER A 475 0.49 13.08 -8.74
C SER A 475 0.85 14.51 -8.32
N GLY A 476 1.95 15.07 -8.83
CA GLY A 476 2.66 16.16 -8.16
C GLY A 476 3.50 15.64 -6.99
N ALA A 477 4.23 16.55 -6.33
CA ALA A 477 5.10 16.21 -5.21
C ALA A 477 4.34 15.48 -4.09
N ASP A 478 4.72 14.23 -3.83
CA ASP A 478 4.09 13.35 -2.85
C ASP A 478 5.15 12.51 -2.12
N ILE A 479 4.73 11.47 -1.41
CA ILE A 479 5.57 10.60 -0.60
C ILE A 479 6.18 9.46 -1.42
N ALA A 480 7.44 9.10 -1.12
CA ALA A 480 8.19 8.11 -1.90
C ALA A 480 7.52 6.72 -1.99
N VAL A 481 6.74 6.32 -0.99
CA VAL A 481 6.00 5.04 -1.01
C VAL A 481 4.85 5.04 -2.04
N THR A 482 4.23 6.19 -2.31
CA THR A 482 3.24 6.32 -3.40
C THR A 482 3.92 6.12 -4.75
N ALA A 483 5.10 6.71 -4.94
CA ALA A 483 5.89 6.57 -6.17
C ALA A 483 6.27 5.10 -6.43
N VAL A 484 6.68 4.35 -5.40
CA VAL A 484 6.93 2.89 -5.49
C VAL A 484 5.66 2.15 -5.92
N GLY A 485 4.52 2.40 -5.26
CA GLY A 485 3.24 1.78 -5.63
C GLY A 485 2.84 2.05 -7.08
N ALA A 486 3.05 3.29 -7.56
CA ALA A 486 2.78 3.66 -8.95
C ALA A 486 3.67 2.91 -9.95
N GLY A 487 4.97 2.76 -9.64
CA GLY A 487 5.91 2.00 -10.47
C GLY A 487 5.51 0.53 -10.58
N ARG A 488 5.07 -0.09 -9.48
CA ARG A 488 4.53 -1.45 -9.45
C ARG A 488 3.30 -1.60 -10.36
N ARG A 489 2.28 -0.75 -10.17
CA ARG A 489 1.04 -0.81 -10.98
C ARG A 489 1.30 -0.63 -12.48
N ALA A 490 2.19 0.30 -12.83
CA ALA A 490 2.56 0.53 -14.22
C ALA A 490 3.29 -0.68 -14.83
N ALA A 491 4.18 -1.35 -14.10
CA ALA A 491 4.86 -2.56 -14.59
C ALA A 491 3.89 -3.70 -14.95
N PHE A 492 2.87 -3.95 -14.12
CA PHE A 492 1.81 -4.92 -14.43
C PHE A 492 1.00 -4.52 -15.66
N SER A 493 0.67 -3.24 -15.80
CA SER A 493 -0.07 -2.71 -16.94
C SER A 493 0.73 -2.79 -18.24
N ILE A 494 2.04 -2.51 -18.17
CA ILE A 494 2.96 -2.66 -19.30
C ILE A 494 3.05 -4.13 -19.71
N LYS A 495 3.14 -5.08 -18.77
CA LYS A 495 3.08 -6.51 -19.10
C LYS A 495 1.80 -6.83 -19.87
N GLN A 496 0.63 -6.49 -19.34
CA GLN A 496 -0.67 -6.74 -20.02
C GLN A 496 -0.67 -6.16 -21.45
N TYR A 497 -0.20 -4.92 -21.61
CA TYR A 497 -0.06 -4.27 -22.92
C TYR A 497 0.84 -5.06 -23.88
N LEU A 498 2.01 -5.50 -23.41
CA LEU A 498 2.98 -6.24 -24.24
C LEU A 498 2.48 -7.63 -24.67
N TYR A 499 1.60 -8.24 -23.89
CA TYR A 499 0.92 -9.50 -24.23
C TYR A 499 -0.32 -9.30 -25.11
N GLY A 500 -0.75 -8.06 -25.35
CA GLY A 500 -2.00 -7.77 -26.07
C GLY A 500 -3.27 -8.10 -25.26
N GLU A 501 -3.13 -8.19 -23.94
CA GLU A 501 -4.24 -8.39 -23.00
C GLU A 501 -4.94 -7.05 -22.71
N PRO A 502 -6.20 -7.08 -22.22
CA PRO A 502 -6.83 -5.88 -21.67
C PRO A 502 -5.98 -5.29 -20.53
N VAL A 503 -5.61 -4.01 -20.66
CA VAL A 503 -4.84 -3.30 -19.64
C VAL A 503 -5.78 -2.88 -18.52
N VAL A 504 -5.74 -3.62 -17.41
CA VAL A 504 -6.56 -3.41 -16.21
C VAL A 504 -5.73 -3.09 -14.96
N GLY A 505 -4.40 -3.17 -15.08
CA GLY A 505 -3.45 -2.99 -14.00
C GLY A 505 -3.45 -4.13 -12.98
N ASP A 506 -2.90 -3.86 -11.80
CA ASP A 506 -2.92 -4.75 -10.64
C ASP A 506 -4.32 -4.70 -10.01
N LYS A 507 -5.20 -5.66 -10.35
CA LYS A 507 -6.61 -5.63 -9.93
C LYS A 507 -6.71 -5.86 -8.42
N SER A 508 -7.21 -4.86 -7.69
CA SER A 508 -7.47 -5.00 -6.27
C SER A 508 -8.61 -5.99 -6.01
N MET A 509 -8.35 -7.00 -5.17
CA MET A 509 -9.43 -7.84 -4.63
C MET A 509 -10.35 -7.02 -3.73
N TYR A 510 -11.62 -7.43 -3.66
CA TYR A 510 -12.54 -6.91 -2.68
C TYR A 510 -11.96 -7.09 -1.26
N ASN A 511 -12.09 -6.08 -0.42
CA ASN A 511 -11.75 -6.14 0.99
C ASN A 511 -12.86 -5.51 1.81
N HIS A 512 -13.39 -6.26 2.76
CA HIS A 512 -14.26 -5.69 3.79
C HIS A 512 -13.41 -5.04 4.89
N SER A 513 -13.96 -4.01 5.53
CA SER A 513 -13.33 -3.25 6.61
C SER A 513 -14.34 -3.04 7.72
N MET A 514 -13.89 -3.13 8.98
CA MET A 514 -14.70 -2.75 10.15
C MET A 514 -14.80 -1.23 10.36
N GLY A 515 -14.32 -0.42 9.41
CA GLY A 515 -14.42 1.03 9.43
C GLY A 515 -13.18 1.74 9.97
N GLU A 516 -13.34 3.04 10.19
CA GLU A 516 -12.31 3.94 10.69
C GLU A 516 -12.06 3.76 12.19
N LEU A 517 -10.98 4.34 12.70
CA LEU A 517 -10.53 4.17 14.10
C LEU A 517 -11.60 4.53 15.14
N ASN A 518 -12.42 5.55 14.87
CA ASN A 518 -13.50 6.02 15.75
C ASN A 518 -14.76 5.14 15.69
N GLU A 519 -14.83 4.18 14.77
CA GLU A 519 -15.95 3.25 14.59
C GLU A 519 -15.66 1.87 15.21
N ILE A 520 -14.41 1.61 15.60
CA ILE A 520 -13.98 0.32 16.14
C ILE A 520 -14.57 0.10 17.54
N ALA A 521 -15.26 -1.03 17.70
CA ALA A 521 -15.87 -1.42 18.96
C ALA A 521 -14.83 -1.71 20.06
N GLU A 522 -15.16 -1.37 21.31
CA GLU A 522 -14.31 -1.59 22.49
C GLU A 522 -13.91 -3.07 22.67
N ALA A 523 -14.80 -4.01 22.33
CA ALA A 523 -14.54 -5.45 22.38
C ALA A 523 -13.38 -5.92 21.48
N VAL A 524 -12.99 -5.14 20.45
CA VAL A 524 -11.80 -5.40 19.63
C VAL A 524 -10.51 -5.05 20.38
N ILE A 525 -10.59 -4.10 21.32
CA ILE A 525 -9.46 -3.45 22.01
C ILE A 525 -9.17 -4.13 23.35
N GLU A 526 -10.23 -4.44 24.12
CA GLU A 526 -10.16 -5.00 25.49
C GLU A 526 -9.18 -6.18 25.70
N PRO A 527 -9.00 -7.12 24.75
CA PRO A 527 -8.09 -8.24 24.95
C PRO A 527 -6.60 -7.85 25.02
N PHE A 528 -6.24 -6.65 24.55
CA PHE A 528 -4.85 -6.24 24.38
C PHE A 528 -4.35 -5.42 25.57
N LYS A 529 -3.21 -5.84 26.12
CA LYS A 529 -2.53 -5.13 27.22
C LYS A 529 -1.72 -3.95 26.68
N LYS A 530 -1.63 -2.89 27.48
CA LYS A 530 -0.76 -1.75 27.20
C LYS A 530 0.72 -2.11 27.40
N GLU A 531 1.56 -1.74 26.43
CA GLU A 531 3.00 -1.81 26.42
C GLU A 531 3.60 -0.63 25.62
N ALA A 532 4.59 0.06 26.19
CA ALA A 532 5.21 1.22 25.55
C ALA A 532 5.88 0.89 24.21
N ARG A 533 5.73 1.77 23.21
CA ARG A 533 6.42 1.67 21.94
C ARG A 533 7.93 1.73 22.13
N ARG A 534 8.68 0.91 21.41
CA ARG A 534 10.15 0.98 21.45
C ARG A 534 10.64 2.22 20.70
N PRO A 535 11.33 3.16 21.37
CA PRO A 535 11.86 4.35 20.70
C PRO A 535 13.00 3.96 19.77
N MET A 536 13.11 4.62 18.62
CA MET A 536 14.25 4.44 17.71
C MET A 536 15.51 5.02 18.36
N PRO A 537 16.57 4.22 18.57
CA PRO A 537 17.84 4.75 19.03
C PRO A 537 18.41 5.76 18.03
N HIS A 538 18.93 6.87 18.54
CA HIS A 538 19.50 7.92 17.72
C HIS A 538 20.67 8.61 18.41
N LEU A 539 21.52 9.27 17.63
CA LEU A 539 22.61 10.11 18.12
C LEU A 539 22.08 11.27 18.98
N ASP A 540 22.90 11.72 19.93
CA ASP A 540 22.63 12.90 20.77
C ASP A 540 22.46 14.16 19.90
N ALA A 541 21.52 15.04 20.28
CA ALA A 541 21.16 16.24 19.53
C ALA A 541 22.35 17.14 19.18
N LYS A 542 23.27 17.37 20.13
CA LYS A 542 24.44 18.25 19.92
C LYS A 542 25.49 17.59 19.03
N ALA A 543 25.61 16.27 19.10
CA ALA A 543 26.51 15.51 18.24
C ALA A 543 25.96 15.46 16.81
N ARG A 544 24.69 15.09 16.62
CA ARG A 544 24.08 14.94 15.30
C ARG A 544 24.01 16.24 14.51
N ALA A 545 23.85 17.39 15.17
CA ALA A 545 23.86 18.70 14.52
C ALA A 545 25.18 19.03 13.78
N LYS A 546 26.26 18.27 14.02
CA LYS A 546 27.62 18.54 13.50
C LYS A 546 28.19 17.44 12.63
N THR A 547 27.38 16.44 12.26
CA THR A 547 27.85 15.30 11.48
C THR A 547 26.82 14.88 10.44
N PHE A 548 27.31 14.31 9.35
CA PHE A 548 26.51 13.64 8.33
C PHE A 548 26.42 12.13 8.54
N GLU A 549 26.92 11.62 9.67
CA GLU A 549 26.67 10.25 10.12
C GLU A 549 25.16 9.99 10.26
N GLU A 550 24.75 8.76 9.99
CA GLU A 550 23.35 8.34 10.11
C GLU A 550 22.84 8.59 11.55
N VAL A 551 21.77 9.37 11.67
CA VAL A 551 21.26 9.82 12.98
C VAL A 551 20.57 8.70 13.74
N GLU A 552 19.71 7.94 13.08
CA GLU A 552 19.02 6.80 13.67
C GLU A 552 19.88 5.54 13.53
N THR A 553 20.16 4.85 14.64
CA THR A 553 21.10 3.72 14.65
C THR A 553 20.43 2.35 14.52
N GLY A 554 19.11 2.31 14.30
CA GLY A 554 18.35 1.08 14.09
C GLY A 554 17.96 0.36 15.39
N PHE A 555 17.04 -0.60 15.27
CA PHE A 555 16.64 -1.49 16.37
C PHE A 555 17.67 -2.61 16.57
N THR A 556 17.91 -2.96 17.83
CA THR A 556 18.51 -4.25 18.16
C THR A 556 17.50 -5.37 17.92
N GLU A 557 17.97 -6.61 17.85
CA GLU A 557 17.09 -7.77 17.74
C GLU A 557 16.04 -7.81 18.85
N GLU A 558 16.46 -7.63 20.11
CA GLU A 558 15.55 -7.61 21.26
C GLU A 558 14.46 -6.54 21.13
N MET A 559 14.83 -5.33 20.68
CA MET A 559 13.87 -4.25 20.45
C MET A 559 12.89 -4.58 19.33
N ALA A 560 13.39 -5.14 18.21
CA ALA A 560 12.56 -5.53 17.08
C ALA A 560 11.56 -6.64 17.45
N ARG A 561 12.00 -7.69 18.17
CA ARG A 561 11.09 -8.75 18.66
C ARG A 561 10.03 -8.19 19.58
N ALA A 562 10.44 -7.38 20.57
CA ALA A 562 9.53 -6.82 21.56
C ALA A 562 8.51 -5.87 20.91
N GLU A 563 8.93 -5.04 19.96
CA GLU A 563 8.03 -4.14 19.25
C GLU A 563 7.08 -4.89 18.31
N ALA A 564 7.57 -5.92 17.62
CA ALA A 564 6.74 -6.76 16.74
C ALA A 564 5.65 -7.53 17.53
N ALA A 565 5.97 -8.00 18.73
CA ALA A 565 5.05 -8.73 19.60
C ALA A 565 3.83 -7.89 20.08
N ARG A 566 3.88 -6.56 19.92
CA ARG A 566 2.74 -5.66 20.24
C ARG A 566 1.63 -5.71 19.18
N CYS A 567 1.91 -6.26 17.98
CA CYS A 567 0.97 -6.30 16.86
C CYS A 567 -0.35 -7.00 17.24
N MET A 568 -1.49 -6.42 16.81
CA MET A 568 -2.82 -6.97 17.08
C MET A 568 -3.30 -8.01 16.07
N GLU A 569 -2.57 -8.22 14.96
CA GLU A 569 -2.97 -9.12 13.86
C GLU A 569 -4.40 -8.84 13.35
N CYS A 570 -4.70 -7.59 12.99
CA CYS A 570 -6.07 -7.13 12.72
C CYS A 570 -6.77 -7.75 11.49
N GLY A 571 -6.04 -8.43 10.60
CA GLY A 571 -6.60 -9.00 9.36
C GLY A 571 -7.37 -10.31 9.58
N CYS A 572 -7.99 -10.83 8.53
CA CYS A 572 -8.58 -12.17 8.56
C CYS A 572 -7.50 -13.24 8.32
N ARG A 573 -7.57 -14.39 9.01
CA ARG A 573 -6.64 -15.52 8.81
C ARG A 573 -6.86 -16.23 7.47
N ASP A 574 -8.06 -16.11 6.92
CA ASP A 574 -8.49 -16.83 5.72
C ASP A 574 -8.60 -15.93 4.46
N ALA A 575 -8.11 -14.69 4.51
CA ALA A 575 -8.40 -13.72 3.45
C ALA A 575 -7.96 -14.14 2.03
N HIS A 576 -6.95 -15.02 1.90
CA HIS A 576 -6.49 -15.53 0.60
C HIS A 576 -7.29 -16.72 0.06
N GLU A 577 -8.07 -17.39 0.91
CA GLU A 577 -8.84 -18.60 0.55
C GLU A 577 -10.34 -18.42 0.84
N CYS A 578 -10.72 -17.21 1.28
CA CYS A 578 -12.08 -16.82 1.58
C CYS A 578 -12.91 -16.69 0.30
N ALA A 579 -13.78 -17.68 0.07
CA ALA A 579 -14.69 -17.68 -1.07
C ALA A 579 -15.61 -16.45 -1.11
N LEU A 580 -15.90 -15.83 0.05
CA LEU A 580 -16.76 -14.63 0.08
C LEU A 580 -16.05 -13.45 -0.56
N ARG A 581 -14.76 -13.31 -0.30
CA ARG A 581 -13.90 -12.28 -0.88
C ARG A 581 -13.71 -12.51 -2.38
N ASP A 582 -13.49 -13.75 -2.79
CA ASP A 582 -13.35 -14.12 -4.20
C ASP A 582 -14.63 -13.84 -4.98
N TYR A 583 -15.78 -14.27 -4.46
CA TYR A 583 -17.05 -14.08 -5.14
C TYR A 583 -17.48 -12.62 -5.14
N ALA A 584 -17.18 -11.87 -4.07
CA ALA A 584 -17.36 -10.42 -4.04
C ALA A 584 -16.56 -9.73 -5.15
N THR A 585 -15.31 -10.14 -5.34
CA THR A 585 -14.43 -9.62 -6.40
C THR A 585 -14.93 -10.02 -7.80
N ALA A 586 -15.33 -11.29 -7.98
CA ALA A 586 -15.75 -11.83 -9.26
C ALA A 586 -17.09 -11.25 -9.74
N PHE A 587 -18.00 -10.95 -8.81
CA PHE A 587 -19.33 -10.40 -9.13
C PHE A 587 -19.40 -8.87 -9.03
N ASP A 588 -18.28 -8.19 -8.76
CA ASP A 588 -18.21 -6.73 -8.66
C ASP A 588 -19.32 -6.17 -7.75
N VAL A 589 -19.37 -6.71 -6.52
CA VAL A 589 -20.46 -6.43 -5.57
C VAL A 589 -20.41 -4.99 -5.07
N GLU A 590 -21.59 -4.44 -4.76
CA GLU A 590 -21.73 -3.14 -4.10
C GLU A 590 -22.21 -3.36 -2.66
N PRO A 591 -21.32 -3.39 -1.64
CA PRO A 591 -21.71 -3.74 -0.27
C PRO A 591 -22.76 -2.80 0.33
N SER A 592 -22.74 -1.52 -0.08
CA SER A 592 -23.68 -0.49 0.38
C SER A 592 -25.07 -0.60 -0.26
N ARG A 593 -25.26 -1.48 -1.25
CA ARG A 593 -26.54 -1.65 -1.94
C ARG A 593 -27.67 -2.07 -1.00
N PHE A 594 -27.37 -2.91 -0.01
CA PHE A 594 -28.31 -3.33 1.01
C PHE A 594 -27.86 -2.77 2.36
N ALA A 595 -28.54 -1.73 2.84
CA ALA A 595 -28.32 -1.22 4.19
C ALA A 595 -28.99 -2.15 5.22
N GLY A 596 -28.29 -2.48 6.29
CA GLY A 596 -28.76 -3.38 7.34
C GLY A 596 -28.00 -3.18 8.64
N SER A 597 -28.39 -3.92 9.67
CA SER A 597 -27.63 -4.01 10.92
C SER A 597 -26.41 -4.91 10.73
N HIS A 598 -25.24 -4.45 11.14
CA HIS A 598 -24.02 -5.26 11.14
C HIS A 598 -23.97 -6.17 12.37
N ARG A 599 -23.24 -7.28 12.26
CA ARG A 599 -22.97 -8.15 13.41
C ARG A 599 -21.94 -7.51 14.32
N ASN A 600 -22.20 -7.60 15.63
CA ASN A 600 -21.24 -7.17 16.64
C ASN A 600 -20.01 -8.06 16.62
N PHE A 601 -18.83 -7.44 16.78
CA PHE A 601 -17.58 -8.18 16.93
C PHE A 601 -17.64 -9.13 18.12
N ARG A 602 -17.41 -10.41 17.85
CA ARG A 602 -17.28 -11.46 18.86
C ARG A 602 -16.27 -12.49 18.38
N ARG A 603 -15.28 -12.74 19.22
CA ARG A 603 -14.22 -13.73 19.04
C ARG A 603 -14.22 -14.64 20.26
N ASP A 604 -14.37 -15.94 20.04
CA ASP A 604 -14.20 -16.98 21.05
C ASP A 604 -12.95 -17.78 20.71
N ASP A 605 -11.89 -17.53 21.46
CA ASP A 605 -10.62 -18.26 21.40
C ASP A 605 -10.40 -19.14 22.64
N SER A 606 -11.48 -19.51 23.34
CA SER A 606 -11.40 -20.31 24.57
C SER A 606 -11.00 -21.77 24.33
N HIS A 607 -11.23 -22.31 23.12
CA HIS A 607 -10.82 -23.66 22.76
C HIS A 607 -9.30 -23.77 22.58
N ALA A 608 -8.71 -24.93 22.88
CA ALA A 608 -7.25 -25.10 22.87
C ALA A 608 -6.61 -24.91 21.47
N VAL A 609 -7.35 -25.22 20.40
CA VAL A 609 -6.83 -25.28 19.02
C VAL A 609 -7.61 -24.41 18.04
N LEU A 610 -8.85 -24.02 18.36
CA LEU A 610 -9.78 -23.42 17.41
C LEU A 610 -10.15 -21.98 17.86
N VAL A 611 -10.33 -21.10 16.89
CA VAL A 611 -10.85 -19.74 17.08
C VAL A 611 -12.16 -19.62 16.31
N TYR A 612 -13.20 -19.09 16.97
CA TYR A 612 -14.48 -18.78 16.34
C TYR A 612 -14.75 -17.28 16.35
N GLU A 613 -14.86 -16.70 15.16
CA GLU A 613 -15.18 -15.30 14.92
C GLU A 613 -16.61 -15.17 14.36
N GLU A 614 -17.58 -15.15 15.27
CA GLU A 614 -19.03 -15.20 14.96
C GLU A 614 -19.47 -14.12 13.97
N HIS A 615 -18.86 -12.94 14.06
CA HIS A 615 -19.13 -11.76 13.24
C HIS A 615 -18.77 -11.94 11.75
N LYS A 616 -17.87 -12.87 11.43
CA LYS A 616 -17.47 -13.21 10.05
C LYS A 616 -18.35 -14.26 9.39
N CYS A 617 -19.08 -15.05 10.19
CA CYS A 617 -19.85 -16.20 9.70
C CYS A 617 -20.87 -15.78 8.65
N ILE A 618 -21.05 -16.53 7.56
CA ILE A 618 -22.13 -16.28 6.58
C ILE A 618 -23.32 -17.24 6.71
N GLN A 619 -23.34 -18.02 7.80
CA GLN A 619 -24.43 -18.97 8.11
C GLN A 619 -24.68 -20.02 7.00
N CYS A 620 -23.64 -20.40 6.26
CA CYS A 620 -23.76 -21.40 5.19
C CYS A 620 -24.20 -22.79 5.70
N GLY A 621 -23.96 -23.08 6.98
CA GLY A 621 -24.35 -24.33 7.64
C GLY A 621 -23.38 -25.49 7.46
N SER A 622 -22.29 -25.32 6.70
CA SER A 622 -21.33 -26.39 6.41
C SER A 622 -20.75 -27.05 7.67
N CYS A 623 -20.37 -26.26 8.67
CA CYS A 623 -19.86 -26.78 9.94
C CYS A 623 -20.93 -27.51 10.77
N VAL A 624 -22.16 -27.02 10.82
CA VAL A 624 -23.30 -27.69 11.49
C VAL A 624 -23.55 -29.05 10.86
N ARG A 625 -23.50 -29.10 9.53
CA ARG A 625 -23.74 -30.34 8.78
C ARG A 625 -22.58 -31.32 8.87
N ALA A 626 -21.33 -30.85 8.90
CA ALA A 626 -20.18 -31.72 9.15
C ALA A 626 -20.29 -32.39 10.53
N CYS A 627 -20.67 -31.64 11.56
CA CYS A 627 -20.98 -32.17 12.88
C CYS A 627 -22.03 -33.29 12.86
N ASP A 628 -23.15 -33.06 12.17
CA ASP A 628 -24.29 -33.98 12.15
C ASP A 628 -24.10 -35.19 11.21
N GLU A 629 -23.55 -34.98 10.01
CA GLU A 629 -23.48 -35.99 8.93
C GLU A 629 -22.17 -36.78 8.93
N LEU A 630 -21.06 -36.19 9.42
CA LEU A 630 -19.72 -36.80 9.32
C LEU A 630 -19.14 -37.20 10.67
N PHE A 631 -19.34 -36.37 11.70
CA PHE A 631 -18.66 -36.54 12.99
C PHE A 631 -19.51 -37.27 14.05
N ASP A 632 -20.80 -37.49 13.78
CA ASP A 632 -21.77 -38.04 14.75
C ASP A 632 -21.74 -37.26 16.09
N SER A 633 -21.51 -35.96 16.00
CA SER A 633 -21.28 -35.06 17.13
C SER A 633 -21.92 -33.70 16.85
N PRO A 634 -23.20 -33.49 17.22
CA PRO A 634 -23.97 -32.28 16.92
C PRO A 634 -23.56 -31.11 17.84
N CYS A 635 -22.26 -30.78 17.84
CA CYS A 635 -21.69 -29.78 18.72
C CYS A 635 -21.88 -28.34 18.23
N MET A 636 -22.30 -28.14 16.97
CA MET A 636 -22.62 -26.85 16.38
C MET A 636 -24.09 -26.82 15.93
N GLY A 637 -24.72 -25.64 15.97
CA GLY A 637 -26.10 -25.48 15.52
C GLY A 637 -26.50 -24.05 15.24
N PHE A 638 -27.67 -23.87 14.62
CA PHE A 638 -28.30 -22.56 14.45
C PHE A 638 -29.04 -22.17 15.73
N VAL A 639 -28.63 -21.06 16.34
CA VAL A 639 -29.24 -20.47 17.54
C VAL A 639 -29.90 -19.14 17.17
N GLY A 640 -31.04 -18.82 17.78
CA GLY A 640 -31.81 -17.61 17.45
C GLY A 640 -32.71 -17.76 16.23
N ARG A 641 -33.35 -16.67 15.80
CA ARG A 641 -34.25 -16.61 14.63
C ARG A 641 -34.19 -15.22 13.98
N GLY A 642 -34.51 -15.14 12.69
CA GLY A 642 -34.50 -13.88 11.95
C GLY A 642 -33.10 -13.26 11.90
N PHE A 643 -33.00 -11.95 12.08
CA PHE A 643 -31.73 -11.21 12.06
C PHE A 643 -30.77 -11.58 13.22
N GLU A 644 -31.28 -12.23 14.26
CA GLU A 644 -30.49 -12.73 15.40
C GLU A 644 -30.04 -14.20 15.23
N ALA A 645 -30.36 -14.84 14.10
CA ALA A 645 -29.90 -16.20 13.85
C ALA A 645 -28.36 -16.22 13.77
N ARG A 646 -27.71 -17.16 14.44
CA ARG A 646 -26.25 -17.33 14.46
C ARG A 646 -25.90 -18.81 14.45
N VAL A 647 -24.76 -19.16 13.86
CA VAL A 647 -24.16 -20.47 14.07
C VAL A 647 -23.37 -20.40 15.37
N LYS A 648 -23.58 -21.34 16.29
CA LYS A 648 -22.92 -21.37 17.60
C LYS A 648 -22.73 -22.81 18.08
N PRO A 649 -21.88 -23.04 19.09
CA PRO A 649 -21.92 -24.28 19.84
C PRO A 649 -23.35 -24.59 20.31
N ALA A 650 -23.72 -25.86 20.28
CA ALA A 650 -25.03 -26.33 20.68
C ALA A 650 -25.38 -25.81 22.08
N LEU A 651 -26.62 -25.32 22.24
CA LEU A 651 -27.13 -24.68 23.46
C LEU A 651 -26.42 -23.37 23.85
N ASP A 652 -25.84 -22.64 22.90
CA ASP A 652 -25.16 -21.34 23.11
C ASP A 652 -23.99 -21.45 24.12
N ARG A 653 -23.29 -22.59 24.08
CA ARG A 653 -22.11 -22.84 24.92
C ARG A 653 -20.88 -22.10 24.40
N ALA A 654 -19.88 -21.93 25.25
CA ALA A 654 -18.54 -21.49 24.84
C ALA A 654 -17.80 -22.63 24.14
N MET A 655 -16.88 -22.29 23.23
CA MET A 655 -16.12 -23.28 22.47
C MET A 655 -15.32 -24.24 23.36
N VAL A 656 -14.80 -23.78 24.51
CA VAL A 656 -14.09 -24.60 25.51
C VAL A 656 -14.92 -25.77 26.08
N LEU A 657 -16.25 -25.71 25.99
CA LEU A 657 -17.14 -26.75 26.51
C LEU A 657 -17.42 -27.87 25.50
N ILE A 658 -16.88 -27.77 24.29
CA ILE A 658 -16.98 -28.83 23.28
C ILE A 658 -15.81 -29.79 23.50
N ALA A 659 -16.09 -30.97 24.04
CA ALA A 659 -15.12 -32.04 24.26
C ALA A 659 -15.12 -33.00 23.07
N ASP A 660 -14.61 -32.55 21.93
CA ASP A 660 -14.57 -33.33 20.69
C ASP A 660 -13.20 -33.16 19.99
N GLU A 661 -12.51 -34.29 19.78
CA GLU A 661 -11.20 -34.33 19.13
C GLU A 661 -11.27 -33.99 17.62
N GLN A 662 -12.44 -34.12 17.00
CA GLN A 662 -12.68 -33.79 15.59
C GLN A 662 -13.02 -32.31 15.37
N LEU A 663 -13.28 -31.56 16.44
CA LEU A 663 -13.66 -30.15 16.36
C LEU A 663 -12.69 -29.27 15.53
N PRO A 664 -11.35 -29.47 15.58
CA PRO A 664 -10.43 -28.72 14.73
C PRO A 664 -10.69 -28.91 13.22
N GLN A 665 -11.24 -30.05 12.81
CA GLN A 665 -11.55 -30.33 11.40
C GLN A 665 -12.67 -29.43 10.87
N LEU A 666 -13.47 -28.78 11.74
CA LEU A 666 -14.50 -27.83 11.29
C LEU A 666 -13.93 -26.60 10.57
N ALA A 667 -12.67 -26.24 10.83
CA ALA A 667 -12.00 -25.18 10.09
C ALA A 667 -11.99 -25.47 8.57
N GLU A 668 -11.80 -26.73 8.16
CA GLU A 668 -11.81 -27.16 6.75
C GLU A 668 -13.17 -26.96 6.06
N PHE A 669 -14.25 -26.89 6.82
CA PHE A 669 -15.60 -26.70 6.30
C PHE A 669 -16.06 -25.24 6.33
N CYS A 670 -15.23 -24.31 6.83
CA CYS A 670 -15.57 -22.90 6.88
C CYS A 670 -15.07 -22.17 5.61
N PRO A 671 -15.96 -21.64 4.75
CA PRO A 671 -15.55 -21.00 3.49
C PRO A 671 -15.17 -19.51 3.62
N VAL A 672 -15.14 -18.97 4.84
CA VAL A 672 -15.03 -17.51 5.09
C VAL A 672 -14.14 -17.15 6.30
N GLY A 673 -13.38 -18.11 6.83
CA GLY A 673 -12.50 -17.86 7.98
C GLY A 673 -13.19 -17.47 9.27
N ALA A 674 -14.46 -17.81 9.46
CA ALA A 674 -15.13 -17.64 10.74
C ALA A 674 -14.69 -18.69 11.77
N LEU A 675 -14.27 -19.86 11.32
CA LEU A 675 -13.65 -20.92 12.12
C LEU A 675 -12.26 -21.17 11.57
N THR A 676 -11.23 -20.94 12.39
CA THR A 676 -9.82 -21.14 12.00
C THR A 676 -9.06 -21.81 13.13
N LEU A 677 -7.90 -22.38 12.83
CA LEU A 677 -6.99 -22.88 13.85
C LEU A 677 -6.25 -21.71 14.50
N LYS A 678 -5.87 -21.88 15.77
CA LYS A 678 -5.01 -20.92 16.50
C LYS A 678 -3.61 -20.80 15.89
N THR A 679 -3.16 -21.85 15.22
CA THR A 679 -1.88 -21.91 14.52
C THR A 679 -1.90 -21.20 13.18
N ASP A 680 -3.07 -20.96 12.60
CA ASP A 680 -3.19 -20.24 11.33
C ASP A 680 -2.74 -18.80 11.56
N LEU A 681 -1.89 -18.26 10.70
CA LEU A 681 -1.50 -16.85 10.79
C LEU A 681 -2.57 -15.97 10.14
N VAL A 682 -2.54 -14.67 10.45
CA VAL A 682 -3.28 -13.70 9.63
C VAL A 682 -2.86 -13.84 8.18
N ALA A 683 -3.81 -13.74 7.26
CA ALA A 683 -3.57 -13.93 5.84
C ALA A 683 -2.44 -13.03 5.36
N THR A 684 -1.38 -13.65 4.85
CA THR A 684 -0.19 -12.99 4.34
C THR A 684 -0.09 -13.09 2.83
N LEU A 685 0.45 -12.05 2.19
CA LEU A 685 0.72 -12.08 0.75
C LEU A 685 1.63 -13.27 0.44
N LYS A 686 1.16 -14.16 -0.46
CA LYS A 686 1.94 -15.31 -0.89
C LYS A 686 3.13 -14.81 -1.73
N PRO A 687 4.40 -15.06 -1.33
CA PRO A 687 5.54 -14.59 -2.10
C PRO A 687 5.52 -15.08 -3.54
N GLY A 688 5.77 -14.17 -4.48
CA GLY A 688 5.79 -14.48 -5.91
C GLY A 688 4.44 -14.91 -6.51
N GLU A 689 3.31 -14.69 -5.86
CA GLU A 689 1.99 -15.05 -6.43
C GLU A 689 1.75 -14.38 -7.78
N PHE A 690 2.18 -13.12 -7.93
CA PHE A 690 2.14 -12.37 -9.19
C PHE A 690 3.11 -12.87 -10.27
N GLN A 691 3.99 -13.82 -9.93
CA GLN A 691 4.92 -14.48 -10.85
C GLN A 691 4.40 -15.83 -11.33
N LYS A 692 3.15 -16.20 -11.03
CA LYS A 692 2.56 -17.39 -11.63
C LYS A 692 2.08 -17.04 -13.03
N GLU A 693 2.43 -17.87 -14.02
CA GLU A 693 1.75 -17.84 -15.31
C GLU A 693 0.29 -18.24 -15.05
N GLU A 694 -0.66 -17.33 -15.26
CA GLU A 694 -2.07 -17.71 -15.29
C GLU A 694 -2.24 -18.70 -16.45
N GLY A 695 -2.60 -19.94 -16.12
CA GLY A 695 -2.78 -21.04 -17.06
C GLY A 695 -4.21 -21.21 -17.55
#